data_AF-A0AA41U7X9-F1
#
_entry.id   AF-A0AA41U7X9-F1
#
_cell.length_a   1.000
_cell.length_b   1.000
_cell.length_c   1.000
_cell.angle_alpha   90.00
_cell.angle_beta   90.00
_cell.angle_gamma   90.00
#
_symmetry.space_group_name_H-M   'P 1'
#
loop_
_entity.id
_entity.type
_entity.pdbx_description
1 polymer ?
#
loop_
_entity_poly.entity_id
_entity_poly.type
_entity_poly.pdbx_seq_one_letter_code
_entity_poly.pdbx_strand_id
1 'polypeptide(L)'
;MRTLFPWRPLGAAVVLGGLVAGLAGVVPPGSPPAAAAATDGPVPVTITPDPSYRASEPFQGWGTSLVWFANATGGYPDDVREELYQKVFGEDGLNLNIARYNVGGGNAVDVDDDAYMRKGGAVEGWWQSDLDGDGDTDEAVRANAEAYRAAWDADDAASYDLTADATQRWWVDRLVQDDQITHWEAFSNSPPWFMTENAYVTGGFNASTDQLRQDSIDDFAEYMVSVVEELEAAHGIEVDTIDPMNEPNTNYWGTSLNPDGSPRCCRQEGAHMSPALQAQVIEALDARLATAGSDARISAPDETNPGTFVADWNGWTPAARHAVDQLNVHTYGTSDRVRVRDIAKTADKPLWMSEVEGDFSGVDGLDLTNIDNGLGMAGRIVDDLRELEPSAWVFWQPVEDLWNMEVTETANWGSVYVDFDCDADGNSQRRLAAGYADPSCQVLTNAKYNTVRNFTHYINPGDVGVAVDDAATTAFVRGDETGATLVHVNSSTSEQEVALDLSRFAVTDGATVTPVVTTRPTADDPEANALVEGAPVAVGPDGTATLRVPAKSVVTFLVDGVSGVAGAAPADGTSYLLRGAGSGRVLTSHVGTGPALTIENLTATPGTGAPGTNPADLQAWTLHTLSGEGTNLRTVAVTDGAGRFLASTPGHGAALVTSDLGTAAGTPAQQWILNSLNGRTYSLLSVAATEQLDINGEGTAAGTGVGTWASSTGAHQAWTFQDTTLQGVGEVQAETPAGTAPSLPTTVEPRYAWGTGTPVPVVWDLPAAWDTAGTVTVTGTGTDVFGTAFQATALVDVGSFAITDPVTVHAYAGADLQAAVAAAPATVPAHVGTSPRTFDVPVVWDWSAAGEATATTGVVTLPGTATTRGGDLPATLSVVVTEPVTTNVATAPTTTASATYTEPGYPVDRTRNGVTNDKGWSNWLPGTLRSQDTLTYDLGAPQDLTAARIYFFADGWHPSWARAYTAEYRAADGTWVPLTDAPVQIPPASSGAPVAEVDLSGIRADAVRFVLLPTLRADGSNVHLVVSEVEIDAKGPGPSSVASLADLRVGGVPVSGWDPEREAYTVRVPAGADLPEVAAYPVDTEADVVVKQVPAVRGGSIARITVTSPDGSVTLVRSVRFVRLPASGTMGRLQPLVRAGPRPHPRRRRPGRHGGRPHRLARGRRRHSVVPDRGHCPQCGLRVTGHHRPAQAPLVSRRGWGPSSPRGGGPKRPCGTR
;
A
#
# COMPACT_ATOMS: atom_id res chain seq x y z
N MET A 1 4.70 -33.18 16.69
CA MET A 1 5.15 -33.74 15.41
C MET A 1 6.67 -33.67 15.11
N ARG A 2 7.57 -33.03 15.89
CA ARG A 2 9.03 -33.04 15.61
C ARG A 2 9.74 -34.40 15.83
N THR A 3 9.56 -35.41 14.95
CA THR A 3 10.61 -36.39 14.55
C THR A 3 10.18 -37.38 13.47
N LEU A 4 10.54 -37.12 12.21
CA LEU A 4 10.90 -38.16 11.22
C LEU A 4 11.78 -37.56 10.10
N PHE A 5 12.72 -38.36 9.59
CA PHE A 5 13.71 -38.08 8.52
C PHE A 5 14.96 -37.22 8.82
N PRO A 6 16.09 -37.87 9.14
CA PRO A 6 17.44 -37.33 8.95
C PRO A 6 18.09 -37.86 7.65
N TRP A 7 18.37 -36.99 6.68
CA TRP A 7 19.35 -37.29 5.61
C TRP A 7 20.72 -36.69 5.96
N ARG A 8 21.62 -37.53 6.49
CA ARG A 8 23.06 -37.21 6.63
C ARG A 8 23.91 -38.38 6.12
N PRO A 9 24.78 -38.18 5.11
CA PRO A 9 25.79 -39.18 4.76
C PRO A 9 26.88 -39.25 5.86
N LEU A 10 27.40 -40.45 6.10
CA LEU A 10 28.38 -40.72 7.16
C LEU A 10 29.78 -40.21 6.82
N GLY A 11 30.31 -39.29 7.63
CA GLY A 11 31.75 -38.98 7.74
C GLY A 11 32.29 -39.48 9.09
N ALA A 12 33.37 -40.25 9.09
CA ALA A 12 33.88 -40.91 10.29
C ALA A 12 34.54 -39.92 11.28
N ALA A 13 34.26 -40.10 12.57
CA ALA A 13 34.86 -39.30 13.63
C ALA A 13 36.35 -39.65 13.87
N VAL A 14 37.19 -38.63 14.00
CA VAL A 14 38.54 -38.74 14.58
C VAL A 14 38.59 -37.90 15.84
N VAL A 15 38.68 -38.55 17.00
CA VAL A 15 38.86 -37.87 18.28
C VAL A 15 40.32 -37.48 18.45
N LEU A 16 40.59 -36.19 18.62
CA LEU A 16 41.90 -35.67 19.00
C LEU A 16 41.74 -34.49 19.96
N GLY A 17 41.70 -34.80 21.26
CA GLY A 17 41.61 -33.78 22.30
C GLY A 17 42.93 -33.04 22.50
N GLY A 18 42.87 -31.73 22.67
CA GLY A 18 44.03 -30.89 22.94
C GLY A 18 43.71 -29.79 23.96
N LEU A 19 44.20 -29.95 25.20
CA LEU A 19 44.19 -28.86 26.17
C LEU A 19 45.21 -27.80 25.76
N VAL A 20 44.79 -26.54 25.71
CA VAL A 20 45.66 -25.40 26.04
C VAL A 20 44.90 -24.53 27.04
N ALA A 21 45.52 -24.26 28.18
CA ALA A 21 44.87 -23.57 29.29
C ALA A 21 45.37 -22.13 29.42
N GLY A 22 44.41 -21.20 29.55
CA GLY A 22 44.50 -20.00 30.37
C GLY A 22 45.43 -18.86 29.94
N LEU A 23 44.85 -17.65 29.92
CA LEU A 23 45.41 -16.51 30.66
C LEU A 23 44.31 -15.49 30.92
N ALA A 24 43.84 -15.39 32.17
CA ALA A 24 42.82 -14.43 32.57
C ALA A 24 43.45 -13.06 32.85
N GLY A 25 43.19 -12.08 31.99
CA GLY A 25 43.56 -10.68 32.21
C GLY A 25 42.41 -9.90 32.85
N VAL A 26 42.46 -9.70 34.17
CA VAL A 26 41.46 -8.88 34.87
C VAL A 26 41.76 -7.40 34.64
N VAL A 27 40.88 -6.72 33.88
CA VAL A 27 40.87 -5.26 33.72
C VAL A 27 39.81 -4.67 34.69
N PRO A 28 40.05 -3.52 35.35
CA PRO A 28 39.07 -2.95 36.28
C PRO A 28 37.81 -2.45 35.56
N PRO A 29 36.66 -2.34 36.26
CA PRO A 29 35.46 -1.74 35.70
C PRO A 29 35.66 -0.22 35.52
N GLY A 30 36.07 0.18 34.32
CA GLY A 30 35.87 1.55 33.86
C GLY A 30 34.37 1.76 33.61
N SER A 31 33.81 2.86 34.13
CA SER A 31 32.42 3.23 33.83
C SER A 31 32.24 3.35 32.31
N PRO A 32 31.15 2.82 31.73
CA PRO A 32 30.91 2.99 30.30
C PRO A 32 30.85 4.49 29.97
N PRO A 33 31.43 4.94 28.84
CA PRO A 33 31.12 6.26 28.33
C PRO A 33 29.60 6.33 28.09
N ALA A 34 28.96 7.42 28.48
CA ALA A 34 27.56 7.63 28.13
C ALA A 34 27.46 7.71 26.61
N ALA A 35 26.85 6.69 25.99
CA ALA A 35 26.51 6.75 24.59
C ALA A 35 25.57 7.93 24.39
N ALA A 36 25.97 8.90 23.56
CA ALA A 36 25.04 9.87 23.05
C ALA A 36 24.08 9.10 22.14
N ALA A 37 22.82 8.94 22.56
CA ALA A 37 21.82 8.34 21.71
C ALA A 37 21.66 9.21 20.46
N ALA A 38 21.97 8.64 19.29
CA ALA A 38 21.49 9.19 18.04
C ALA A 38 19.96 9.10 18.08
N THR A 39 19.30 10.26 18.06
CA THR A 39 17.85 10.33 17.94
C THR A 39 17.51 10.31 16.46
N ASP A 40 17.58 9.12 15.87
CA ASP A 40 17.04 8.93 14.52
C ASP A 40 15.55 9.30 14.54
N GLY A 41 15.12 10.04 13.51
CA GLY A 41 13.72 10.44 13.37
C GLY A 41 12.84 9.24 13.07
N PRO A 42 11.51 9.36 13.27
CA PRO A 42 10.60 8.33 12.79
C PRO A 42 10.70 8.21 11.26
N VAL A 43 10.53 6.99 10.75
CA VAL A 43 10.59 6.72 9.31
C VAL A 43 9.29 7.22 8.65
N PRO A 44 9.35 8.10 7.63
CA PRO A 44 8.15 8.60 6.97
C PRO A 44 7.50 7.49 6.12
N VAL A 45 6.18 7.35 6.25
CA VAL A 45 5.36 6.43 5.46
C VAL A 45 4.15 7.20 4.92
N THR A 46 3.64 6.85 3.74
CA THR A 46 2.40 7.41 3.20
C THR A 46 1.47 6.28 2.79
N ILE A 47 0.20 6.37 3.21
CA ILE A 47 -0.82 5.33 3.00
C ILE A 47 -2.04 5.99 2.38
N THR A 48 -2.47 5.51 1.21
CA THR A 48 -3.60 6.04 0.43
C THR A 48 -4.61 4.91 0.19
N PRO A 49 -5.71 4.81 0.99
CA PRO A 49 -6.84 3.95 0.65
C PRO A 49 -7.56 4.47 -0.60
N ASP A 50 -8.08 3.56 -1.43
CA ASP A 50 -8.75 3.88 -2.69
C ASP A 50 -10.19 3.31 -2.74
N PRO A 51 -11.21 4.12 -2.38
CA PRO A 51 -12.61 3.71 -2.44
C PRO A 51 -13.17 3.59 -3.87
N SER A 52 -12.34 3.74 -4.93
CA SER A 52 -12.73 3.47 -6.33
C SER A 52 -12.54 2.01 -6.78
N TYR A 53 -11.80 1.20 -6.00
CA TYR A 53 -11.70 -0.25 -6.14
C TYR A 53 -12.15 -0.90 -4.82
N ARG A 54 -13.39 -1.38 -4.81
CA ARG A 54 -14.06 -1.95 -3.62
C ARG A 54 -14.34 -3.44 -3.79
N ALA A 55 -14.46 -4.19 -2.70
CA ALA A 55 -15.09 -5.51 -2.75
C ALA A 55 -16.51 -5.40 -3.35
N SER A 56 -16.90 -6.38 -4.16
CA SER A 56 -18.21 -6.45 -4.79
C SER A 56 -19.33 -6.78 -3.81
N GLU A 57 -19.05 -7.68 -2.86
CA GLU A 57 -19.90 -8.00 -1.73
C GLU A 57 -19.26 -7.50 -0.42
N PRO A 58 -20.05 -7.24 0.65
CA PRO A 58 -19.51 -6.90 1.95
C PRO A 58 -18.74 -8.06 2.60
N PHE A 59 -17.85 -7.73 3.53
CA PHE A 59 -17.16 -8.71 4.35
C PHE A 59 -18.16 -9.41 5.28
N GLN A 60 -18.12 -10.73 5.33
CA GLN A 60 -18.99 -11.59 6.14
C GLN A 60 -18.49 -11.70 7.59
N GLY A 61 -17.18 -11.54 7.83
CA GLY A 61 -16.61 -11.45 9.16
C GLY A 61 -15.49 -12.46 9.45
N TRP A 62 -15.36 -12.80 10.73
CA TRP A 62 -14.24 -13.53 11.31
C TRP A 62 -14.73 -14.84 11.94
N GLY A 63 -14.04 -15.95 11.68
CA GLY A 63 -14.46 -17.26 12.18
C GLY A 63 -13.37 -18.09 12.81
N THR A 64 -13.78 -19.23 13.38
CA THR A 64 -12.89 -20.33 13.76
C THR A 64 -13.51 -21.65 13.36
N SER A 65 -12.68 -22.66 13.09
CA SER A 65 -13.12 -24.04 13.24
C SER A 65 -13.26 -24.39 14.73
N LEU A 66 -14.23 -25.22 15.08
CA LEU A 66 -14.42 -25.79 16.43
C LEU A 66 -13.55 -27.04 16.65
N VAL A 67 -12.84 -27.49 15.60
CA VAL A 67 -11.98 -28.66 15.58
C VAL A 67 -11.05 -28.78 16.80
N TRP A 68 -10.96 -30.00 17.31
CA TRP A 68 -10.17 -30.47 18.45
C TRP A 68 -10.36 -29.76 19.79
N PHE A 69 -10.26 -28.43 19.89
CA PHE A 69 -10.42 -27.73 21.16
C PHE A 69 -11.86 -27.82 21.69
N ALA A 70 -12.88 -27.71 20.84
CA ALA A 70 -14.26 -27.82 21.31
C ALA A 70 -14.55 -29.24 21.82
N ASN A 71 -14.02 -30.24 21.12
CA ASN A 71 -14.03 -31.63 21.57
C ASN A 71 -13.29 -31.81 22.92
N ALA A 72 -12.07 -31.28 23.03
CA ALA A 72 -11.26 -31.41 24.25
C ALA A 72 -11.86 -30.71 25.48
N THR A 73 -12.50 -29.54 25.28
CA THR A 73 -12.90 -28.61 26.35
C THR A 73 -14.41 -28.63 26.66
N GLY A 74 -15.24 -29.14 25.75
CA GLY A 74 -16.70 -29.14 25.89
C GLY A 74 -17.22 -29.87 27.13
N GLY A 75 -16.42 -30.74 27.75
CA GLY A 75 -16.74 -31.44 29.01
C GLY A 75 -16.17 -30.82 30.30
N TYR A 76 -15.51 -29.66 30.24
CA TYR A 76 -14.82 -29.06 31.40
C TYR A 76 -15.77 -28.38 32.42
N PRO A 77 -15.28 -27.99 33.61
CA PRO A 77 -16.04 -27.16 34.55
C PRO A 77 -16.61 -25.89 33.90
N ASP A 78 -17.80 -25.47 34.37
CA ASP A 78 -18.58 -24.37 33.77
C ASP A 78 -17.82 -23.04 33.73
N ASP A 79 -16.96 -22.76 34.71
CA ASP A 79 -16.14 -21.56 34.78
C ASP A 79 -14.98 -21.56 33.77
N VAL A 80 -14.25 -22.69 33.65
CA VAL A 80 -13.21 -22.85 32.62
C VAL A 80 -13.80 -22.76 31.20
N ARG A 81 -14.97 -23.37 30.98
CA ARG A 81 -15.67 -23.32 29.68
C ARG A 81 -16.16 -21.92 29.32
N GLU A 82 -16.79 -21.21 30.26
CA GLU A 82 -17.25 -19.84 29.99
C GLU A 82 -16.07 -18.87 29.84
N GLU A 83 -14.95 -19.04 30.56
CA GLU A 83 -13.75 -18.22 30.34
C GLU A 83 -13.16 -18.44 28.94
N LEU A 84 -13.03 -19.69 28.48
CA LEU A 84 -12.63 -20.01 27.10
C LEU A 84 -13.60 -19.40 26.08
N TYR A 85 -14.91 -19.55 26.30
CA TYR A 85 -15.94 -18.98 25.44
C TYR A 85 -15.81 -17.46 25.32
N GLN A 86 -15.65 -16.75 26.45
CA GLN A 86 -15.51 -15.30 26.46
C GLN A 86 -14.18 -14.82 25.83
N LYS A 87 -13.12 -15.64 25.82
CA LYS A 87 -11.89 -15.32 25.06
C LYS A 87 -12.05 -15.53 23.55
N VAL A 88 -12.81 -16.52 23.09
CA VAL A 88 -12.99 -16.77 21.64
C VAL A 88 -14.12 -15.93 21.06
N PHE A 89 -15.32 -15.97 21.64
CA PHE A 89 -16.55 -15.40 21.07
C PHE A 89 -17.07 -14.18 21.83
N GLY A 90 -16.66 -13.92 23.08
CA GLY A 90 -17.12 -12.76 23.84
C GLY A 90 -16.76 -11.40 23.20
N GLU A 91 -17.53 -10.35 23.51
CA GLU A 91 -17.31 -8.97 23.02
C GLU A 91 -15.88 -8.46 23.34
N ASP A 92 -15.37 -8.78 24.53
CA ASP A 92 -13.99 -8.48 24.97
C ASP A 92 -12.94 -9.50 24.46
N GLY A 93 -13.37 -10.53 23.73
CA GLY A 93 -12.59 -11.66 23.23
C GLY A 93 -11.99 -11.44 21.84
N LEU A 94 -11.86 -12.53 21.05
CA LEU A 94 -11.63 -12.43 19.61
C LEU A 94 -12.89 -11.97 18.84
N ASN A 95 -14.10 -12.05 19.41
CA ASN A 95 -15.35 -11.53 18.84
C ASN A 95 -15.61 -12.06 17.41
N LEU A 96 -15.76 -13.39 17.30
CA LEU A 96 -15.89 -14.14 16.04
C LEU A 96 -17.37 -14.45 15.72
N ASN A 97 -17.83 -14.17 14.51
CA ASN A 97 -19.22 -14.33 14.08
C ASN A 97 -19.46 -15.52 13.11
N ILE A 98 -18.44 -16.36 12.89
CA ILE A 98 -18.51 -17.52 11.97
C ILE A 98 -17.94 -18.76 12.69
N ALA A 99 -18.59 -19.93 12.53
CA ALA A 99 -18.14 -21.18 13.14
C ALA A 99 -18.13 -22.35 12.14
N ARG A 100 -17.01 -23.07 12.05
CA ARG A 100 -16.89 -24.32 11.26
C ARG A 100 -16.98 -25.54 12.19
N TYR A 101 -17.99 -26.40 12.02
CA TYR A 101 -18.21 -27.62 12.81
C TYR A 101 -17.48 -28.82 12.19
N ASN A 102 -16.60 -29.51 12.93
CA ASN A 102 -15.93 -30.70 12.41
C ASN A 102 -16.81 -31.95 12.55
N VAL A 103 -17.38 -32.42 11.44
CA VAL A 103 -18.02 -33.74 11.34
C VAL A 103 -16.92 -34.81 11.37
N GLY A 104 -16.72 -35.40 12.55
CA GLY A 104 -15.69 -36.40 12.79
C GLY A 104 -15.88 -37.67 11.98
N GLY A 105 -14.78 -38.31 11.58
CA GLY A 105 -14.79 -39.67 11.07
C GLY A 105 -14.88 -40.69 12.22
N GLY A 106 -14.19 -40.42 13.32
CA GLY A 106 -14.17 -41.27 14.51
C GLY A 106 -13.34 -42.55 14.33
N ASN A 107 -12.69 -42.99 15.41
CA ASN A 107 -11.86 -44.20 15.40
C ASN A 107 -12.66 -45.48 15.62
N ALA A 108 -12.17 -46.60 15.07
CA ALA A 108 -12.67 -47.94 15.42
C ALA A 108 -12.46 -48.21 16.91
N VAL A 109 -13.41 -48.90 17.56
CA VAL A 109 -13.44 -49.02 19.04
C VAL A 109 -12.28 -49.84 19.65
N ASP A 110 -11.48 -50.54 18.84
CA ASP A 110 -10.24 -51.22 19.27
C ASP A 110 -8.96 -50.39 19.05
N VAL A 111 -9.11 -49.09 18.80
CA VAL A 111 -8.03 -48.12 18.70
C VAL A 111 -7.97 -47.29 19.99
N ASP A 112 -6.83 -47.33 20.67
CA ASP A 112 -6.56 -46.51 21.86
C ASP A 112 -6.29 -45.06 21.42
N ASP A 113 -7.32 -44.21 21.49
CA ASP A 113 -7.28 -42.80 21.11
C ASP A 113 -6.17 -42.01 21.84
N ASP A 114 -5.99 -42.26 23.14
CA ASP A 114 -4.96 -41.61 23.96
C ASP A 114 -3.54 -42.05 23.58
N ALA A 115 -3.39 -43.23 22.99
CA ALA A 115 -2.14 -43.72 22.41
C ALA A 115 -1.96 -43.40 20.92
N TYR A 116 -2.99 -42.95 20.19
CA TYR A 116 -3.00 -42.74 18.74
C TYR A 116 -3.08 -41.26 18.32
N MET A 117 -4.00 -40.50 18.89
CA MET A 117 -4.31 -39.13 18.47
C MET A 117 -3.53 -38.10 19.31
N ARG A 118 -3.56 -36.84 18.91
CA ARG A 118 -3.31 -35.69 19.80
C ARG A 118 -4.53 -35.51 20.72
N LYS A 119 -4.35 -34.89 21.90
CA LYS A 119 -5.52 -34.51 22.72
C LYS A 119 -6.44 -33.57 21.94
N GLY A 120 -7.75 -33.78 22.06
CA GLY A 120 -8.78 -33.20 21.19
C GLY A 120 -8.90 -33.80 19.78
N GLY A 121 -7.85 -34.47 19.28
CA GLY A 121 -7.75 -34.99 17.92
C GLY A 121 -8.68 -36.17 17.59
N ALA A 122 -9.10 -36.93 18.60
CA ALA A 122 -10.08 -38.01 18.46
C ALA A 122 -11.49 -37.41 18.52
N VAL A 123 -12.00 -36.90 17.40
CA VAL A 123 -13.38 -36.39 17.30
C VAL A 123 -14.32 -37.58 17.08
N GLU A 124 -15.48 -37.56 17.73
CA GLU A 124 -16.46 -38.65 17.66
C GLU A 124 -17.17 -38.67 16.30
N GLY A 125 -17.37 -39.87 15.75
CA GLY A 125 -18.16 -40.08 14.53
C GLY A 125 -19.60 -40.47 14.88
N TRP A 126 -20.56 -40.06 14.06
CA TRP A 126 -22.00 -40.15 14.34
C TRP A 126 -22.62 -41.51 13.97
N TRP A 127 -21.84 -42.59 14.03
CA TRP A 127 -22.23 -43.95 13.62
C TRP A 127 -22.38 -44.89 14.82
N GLN A 128 -23.30 -45.86 14.75
CA GLN A 128 -23.52 -46.82 15.84
C GLN A 128 -22.37 -47.82 15.96
N SER A 129 -21.69 -47.83 17.10
CA SER A 129 -20.64 -48.82 17.42
C SER A 129 -21.16 -50.26 17.66
N ASP A 130 -22.48 -50.42 17.71
CA ASP A 130 -23.23 -51.67 17.85
C ASP A 130 -24.49 -51.56 16.96
N LEU A 131 -24.53 -52.29 15.84
CA LEU A 131 -25.54 -52.11 14.78
C LEU A 131 -26.84 -52.88 15.03
N ASP A 132 -26.87 -53.87 15.93
CA ASP A 132 -28.07 -54.63 16.27
C ASP A 132 -28.61 -54.37 17.69
N GLY A 133 -27.78 -53.76 18.54
CA GLY A 133 -28.14 -53.28 19.87
C GLY A 133 -28.12 -54.36 20.95
N ASP A 134 -27.46 -55.50 20.73
CA ASP A 134 -27.32 -56.56 21.74
C ASP A 134 -26.23 -56.29 22.80
N GLY A 135 -25.33 -55.34 22.52
CA GLY A 135 -24.21 -54.90 23.36
C GLY A 135 -22.83 -55.37 22.90
N ASP A 136 -22.71 -56.06 21.76
CA ASP A 136 -21.44 -56.57 21.23
C ASP A 136 -20.73 -55.58 20.28
N THR A 137 -20.01 -54.61 20.88
CA THR A 137 -19.16 -53.66 20.15
C THR A 137 -17.99 -54.33 19.39
N ASP A 138 -17.79 -55.65 19.47
CA ASP A 138 -16.79 -56.34 18.63
C ASP A 138 -17.14 -56.24 17.13
N GLU A 139 -18.36 -55.88 16.74
CA GLU A 139 -18.71 -55.62 15.33
C GLU A 139 -17.94 -54.42 14.75
N ALA A 140 -17.78 -53.32 15.51
CA ALA A 140 -17.09 -52.09 15.10
C ALA A 140 -15.55 -52.12 15.30
N VAL A 141 -14.99 -53.30 15.53
CA VAL A 141 -13.53 -53.51 15.65
C VAL A 141 -12.88 -53.41 14.27
N ARG A 142 -11.73 -52.73 14.17
CA ARG A 142 -10.97 -52.53 12.92
C ARG A 142 -10.66 -53.84 12.17
N ALA A 143 -10.48 -54.95 12.89
CA ALA A 143 -10.27 -56.27 12.30
C ALA A 143 -11.50 -56.84 11.55
N ASN A 144 -12.69 -56.26 11.77
CA ASN A 144 -13.98 -56.63 11.21
C ASN A 144 -14.50 -55.60 10.16
N ALA A 145 -13.67 -54.62 9.77
CA ALA A 145 -14.04 -53.46 8.94
C ALA A 145 -14.98 -53.75 7.75
N GLU A 146 -14.68 -54.77 6.93
CA GLU A 146 -15.49 -55.12 5.74
C GLU A 146 -16.85 -55.73 6.08
N ALA A 147 -17.03 -56.30 7.27
CA ALA A 147 -18.33 -56.79 7.72
C ALA A 147 -19.17 -55.65 8.31
N TYR A 148 -18.56 -54.78 9.12
CA TYR A 148 -19.20 -53.56 9.60
C TYR A 148 -19.63 -52.66 8.43
N ARG A 149 -18.74 -52.38 7.47
CA ARG A 149 -19.03 -51.59 6.26
C ARG A 149 -20.18 -52.18 5.41
N ALA A 150 -20.39 -53.50 5.46
CA ALA A 150 -21.45 -54.19 4.77
C ALA A 150 -22.75 -54.38 5.59
N ALA A 151 -22.76 -53.91 6.85
CA ALA A 151 -23.91 -53.91 7.75
C ALA A 151 -24.43 -52.48 8.03
N TRP A 152 -23.54 -51.49 8.06
CA TRP A 152 -23.89 -50.07 8.15
C TRP A 152 -24.56 -49.61 6.84
N ASP A 153 -25.75 -49.01 6.95
CA ASP A 153 -26.58 -48.53 5.84
C ASP A 153 -26.85 -47.02 6.00
N ALA A 154 -26.46 -46.22 5.01
CA ALA A 154 -26.54 -44.77 5.07
C ALA A 154 -27.99 -44.24 5.12
N ASP A 155 -28.93 -44.97 4.52
CA ASP A 155 -30.36 -44.65 4.47
C ASP A 155 -31.12 -45.06 5.78
N ASP A 156 -30.50 -45.84 6.68
CA ASP A 156 -31.14 -46.29 7.94
C ASP A 156 -30.66 -45.47 9.14
N ALA A 157 -31.58 -44.75 9.77
CA ALA A 157 -31.33 -44.01 11.02
C ALA A 157 -30.89 -44.91 12.20
N ALA A 158 -31.06 -46.24 12.11
CA ALA A 158 -30.49 -47.18 13.07
C ALA A 158 -28.96 -47.31 12.96
N SER A 159 -28.34 -46.87 11.86
CA SER A 159 -26.88 -46.88 11.64
C SER A 159 -26.15 -45.71 12.34
N TYR A 160 -26.88 -44.75 12.93
CA TYR A 160 -26.34 -43.48 13.45
C TYR A 160 -26.48 -43.35 14.96
N ASP A 161 -25.46 -42.78 15.63
CA ASP A 161 -25.56 -42.31 17.01
C ASP A 161 -25.69 -40.79 17.06
N LEU A 162 -26.94 -40.32 17.10
CA LEU A 162 -27.30 -38.92 17.24
C LEU A 162 -26.97 -38.35 18.65
N THR A 163 -26.43 -39.17 19.56
CA THR A 163 -25.93 -38.77 20.88
C THR A 163 -24.41 -38.55 20.94
N ALA A 164 -23.67 -38.85 19.86
CA ALA A 164 -22.24 -38.60 19.71
C ALA A 164 -21.83 -37.12 19.82
N ASP A 165 -20.54 -36.85 19.98
CA ASP A 165 -19.89 -35.54 19.81
C ASP A 165 -20.47 -34.45 20.73
N ALA A 166 -20.92 -34.85 21.92
CA ALA A 166 -21.58 -33.99 22.91
C ALA A 166 -20.68 -32.83 23.39
N THR A 167 -19.37 -32.93 23.20
CA THR A 167 -18.37 -31.91 23.54
C THR A 167 -18.35 -30.77 22.52
N GLN A 168 -18.31 -31.04 21.21
CA GLN A 168 -18.46 -29.98 20.20
C GLN A 168 -19.88 -29.38 20.25
N ARG A 169 -20.91 -30.21 20.45
CA ARG A 169 -22.31 -29.74 20.54
C ARG A 169 -22.60 -28.84 21.73
N TRP A 170 -21.84 -28.93 22.84
CA TRP A 170 -21.92 -27.93 23.91
C TRP A 170 -21.51 -26.53 23.43
N TRP A 171 -20.49 -26.43 22.57
CA TRP A 171 -20.10 -25.15 21.97
C TRP A 171 -21.18 -24.62 21.03
N VAL A 172 -21.82 -25.48 20.22
CA VAL A 172 -22.97 -25.10 19.39
C VAL A 172 -24.12 -24.56 20.25
N ASP A 173 -24.54 -25.29 21.30
CA ASP A 173 -25.56 -24.84 22.25
C ASP A 173 -25.21 -23.49 22.90
N ARG A 174 -23.94 -23.27 23.26
CA ARG A 174 -23.49 -22.02 23.88
C ARG A 174 -23.47 -20.85 22.89
N LEU A 175 -23.16 -21.10 21.62
CA LEU A 175 -23.20 -20.09 20.54
C LEU A 175 -24.65 -19.71 20.17
N VAL A 176 -25.55 -20.68 20.07
CA VAL A 176 -27.00 -20.46 19.84
C VAL A 176 -27.65 -19.67 20.98
N GLN A 177 -27.15 -19.81 22.21
CA GLN A 177 -27.61 -18.99 23.35
C GLN A 177 -27.17 -17.52 23.29
N ASP A 178 -26.17 -17.19 22.47
CA ASP A 178 -25.57 -15.85 22.37
C ASP A 178 -26.06 -15.06 21.14
N ASP A 179 -26.62 -15.74 20.12
CA ASP A 179 -27.24 -15.16 18.91
C ASP A 179 -26.29 -14.30 18.05
N GLN A 180 -24.97 -14.57 18.13
CA GLN A 180 -23.92 -13.79 17.45
C GLN A 180 -23.34 -14.45 16.18
N ILE A 181 -23.50 -15.77 15.99
CA ILE A 181 -22.99 -16.46 14.80
C ILE A 181 -23.93 -16.18 13.62
N THR A 182 -23.38 -15.59 12.56
CA THR A 182 -24.12 -15.26 11.33
C THR A 182 -23.90 -16.26 10.21
N HIS A 183 -22.86 -17.10 10.31
CA HIS A 183 -22.55 -18.15 9.34
C HIS A 183 -22.07 -19.44 10.01
N TRP A 184 -22.63 -20.56 9.57
CA TRP A 184 -22.24 -21.91 10.00
C TRP A 184 -21.78 -22.71 8.79
N GLU A 185 -20.61 -23.35 8.90
CA GLU A 185 -20.13 -24.34 7.94
C GLU A 185 -19.95 -25.68 8.65
N ALA A 186 -20.28 -26.80 8.00
CA ALA A 186 -19.93 -28.13 8.47
C ALA A 186 -18.81 -28.69 7.56
N PHE A 187 -17.71 -29.16 8.13
CA PHE A 187 -16.60 -29.71 7.34
C PHE A 187 -16.11 -31.03 7.93
N SER A 188 -15.40 -31.85 7.15
CA SER A 188 -14.82 -33.10 7.67
C SER A 188 -13.35 -33.27 7.34
N ASN A 189 -12.55 -33.55 8.37
CA ASN A 189 -11.14 -33.92 8.20
C ASN A 189 -10.96 -35.32 7.58
N SER A 190 -11.91 -36.25 7.77
CA SER A 190 -11.76 -37.63 7.30
C SER A 190 -13.11 -38.36 7.28
N PRO A 191 -13.40 -39.19 6.26
CA PRO A 191 -14.54 -40.10 6.27
C PRO A 191 -14.51 -41.06 7.47
N PRO A 192 -15.66 -41.59 7.90
CA PRO A 192 -15.73 -42.64 8.91
C PRO A 192 -14.75 -43.79 8.65
N TRP A 193 -14.10 -44.31 9.70
CA TRP A 193 -12.97 -45.23 9.56
C TRP A 193 -13.25 -46.45 8.65
N PHE A 194 -14.47 -47.00 8.67
CA PHE A 194 -14.88 -48.16 7.88
C PHE A 194 -15.12 -47.83 6.39
N MET A 195 -15.19 -46.55 6.03
CA MET A 195 -15.22 -46.05 4.65
C MET A 195 -13.81 -45.78 4.09
N THR A 196 -12.73 -45.90 4.90
CA THR A 196 -11.36 -45.66 4.44
C THR A 196 -10.64 -46.95 3.99
N GLU A 197 -9.75 -46.82 3.01
CA GLU A 197 -8.97 -47.93 2.41
C GLU A 197 -8.10 -48.73 3.41
N ASN A 198 -7.84 -48.20 4.61
CA ASN A 198 -7.00 -48.84 5.63
C ASN A 198 -7.65 -49.01 7.01
N ALA A 199 -8.93 -48.69 7.18
CA ALA A 199 -9.64 -48.72 8.46
C ALA A 199 -9.04 -47.79 9.54
N TYR A 200 -8.61 -46.58 9.13
CA TYR A 200 -8.10 -45.51 9.99
C TYR A 200 -8.48 -44.12 9.44
N VAL A 201 -8.72 -43.16 10.33
CA VAL A 201 -9.07 -41.76 9.96
C VAL A 201 -7.87 -40.84 9.76
N THR A 202 -6.66 -41.20 10.20
CA THR A 202 -5.45 -40.35 10.07
C THR A 202 -4.68 -40.58 8.75
N GLY A 203 -5.40 -41.00 7.71
CA GLY A 203 -4.89 -41.22 6.36
C GLY A 203 -4.10 -42.52 6.15
N GLY A 204 -3.57 -42.68 4.94
CA GLY A 204 -3.11 -43.97 4.43
C GLY A 204 -1.77 -44.47 4.93
N PHE A 205 -1.51 -45.78 4.77
CA PHE A 205 -0.15 -46.31 4.92
C PHE A 205 0.83 -45.77 3.87
N ASN A 206 0.29 -45.21 2.78
CA ASN A 206 0.95 -44.30 1.87
C ASN A 206 0.13 -43.01 1.84
N ALA A 207 0.75 -41.88 2.18
CA ALA A 207 0.08 -40.58 2.29
C ALA A 207 -0.15 -39.87 0.94
N SER A 208 0.01 -40.58 -0.18
CA SER A 208 -0.17 -40.05 -1.55
C SER A 208 -0.99 -41.02 -2.41
N THR A 209 -2.01 -41.61 -1.78
CA THR A 209 -2.99 -42.51 -2.41
C THR A 209 -4.35 -42.23 -1.80
N ASP A 210 -5.36 -42.16 -2.65
CA ASP A 210 -6.76 -41.92 -2.28
C ASP A 210 -7.19 -42.75 -1.05
N GLN A 211 -7.91 -42.13 -0.10
CA GLN A 211 -8.27 -42.76 1.17
C GLN A 211 -9.74 -43.09 1.36
N LEU A 212 -10.67 -42.29 0.82
CA LEU A 212 -12.07 -42.69 0.74
C LEU A 212 -12.21 -43.81 -0.29
N ARG A 213 -12.81 -44.94 0.12
CA ARG A 213 -13.05 -46.08 -0.78
C ARG A 213 -14.01 -45.69 -1.90
N GLN A 214 -13.72 -46.17 -3.11
CA GLN A 214 -14.58 -46.00 -4.29
C GLN A 214 -15.98 -46.63 -4.17
N ASP A 215 -16.20 -47.55 -3.23
CA ASP A 215 -17.51 -48.14 -2.91
C ASP A 215 -18.24 -47.45 -1.76
N SER A 216 -17.74 -46.30 -1.30
CA SER A 216 -18.24 -45.59 -0.11
C SER A 216 -18.43 -44.09 -0.35
N ILE A 217 -18.40 -43.63 -1.61
CA ILE A 217 -18.53 -42.21 -1.98
C ILE A 217 -19.96 -41.70 -1.75
N ASP A 218 -20.96 -42.42 -2.27
CA ASP A 218 -22.38 -42.06 -2.11
C ASP A 218 -22.78 -42.11 -0.62
N ASP A 219 -22.38 -43.17 0.08
CA ASP A 219 -22.57 -43.37 1.53
C ASP A 219 -21.91 -42.27 2.39
N PHE A 220 -20.74 -41.76 2.01
CA PHE A 220 -20.07 -40.67 2.72
C PHE A 220 -20.76 -39.32 2.46
N ALA A 221 -21.23 -39.08 1.23
CA ALA A 221 -22.05 -37.90 0.93
C ALA A 221 -23.36 -37.90 1.75
N GLU A 222 -23.99 -39.07 1.94
CA GLU A 222 -25.17 -39.19 2.81
C GLU A 222 -24.83 -39.01 4.29
N TYR A 223 -23.70 -39.56 4.78
CA TYR A 223 -23.23 -39.32 6.15
C TYR A 223 -23.09 -37.82 6.46
N MET A 224 -22.47 -37.05 5.55
CA MET A 224 -22.32 -35.60 5.71
C MET A 224 -23.67 -34.86 5.76
N VAL A 225 -24.59 -35.18 4.85
CA VAL A 225 -25.93 -34.56 4.82
C VAL A 225 -26.76 -34.94 6.06
N SER A 226 -26.74 -36.21 6.46
CA SER A 226 -27.52 -36.71 7.61
C SER A 226 -27.07 -36.11 8.95
N VAL A 227 -25.76 -35.92 9.15
CA VAL A 227 -25.24 -35.24 10.34
C VAL A 227 -25.61 -33.75 10.36
N VAL A 228 -25.59 -33.07 9.20
CA VAL A 228 -26.01 -31.67 9.10
C VAL A 228 -27.51 -31.51 9.36
N GLU A 229 -28.37 -32.36 8.78
CA GLU A 229 -29.82 -32.32 9.02
C GLU A 229 -30.18 -32.51 10.51
N GLU A 230 -29.49 -33.41 11.24
CA GLU A 230 -29.69 -33.56 12.69
C GLU A 230 -29.09 -32.39 13.49
N LEU A 231 -27.94 -31.83 13.09
CA LEU A 231 -27.34 -30.67 13.76
C LEU A 231 -28.26 -29.43 13.67
N GLU A 232 -28.80 -29.16 12.48
CA GLU A 232 -29.82 -28.13 12.24
C GLU A 232 -31.09 -28.41 13.06
N ALA A 233 -31.62 -29.64 13.03
CA ALA A 233 -32.86 -30.01 13.71
C ALA A 233 -32.77 -30.02 15.24
N ALA A 234 -31.62 -30.42 15.81
CA ALA A 234 -31.41 -30.53 17.24
C ALA A 234 -31.12 -29.18 17.91
N HIS A 235 -30.29 -28.34 17.27
CA HIS A 235 -29.83 -27.07 17.83
C HIS A 235 -30.56 -25.84 17.29
N GLY A 236 -31.29 -25.96 16.18
CA GLY A 236 -32.05 -24.88 15.56
C GLY A 236 -31.18 -23.88 14.79
N ILE A 237 -30.05 -24.34 14.25
CA ILE A 237 -29.19 -23.58 13.33
C ILE A 237 -29.59 -23.82 11.86
N GLU A 238 -29.02 -23.02 10.96
CA GLU A 238 -29.07 -23.16 9.51
C GLU A 238 -27.61 -23.18 9.03
N VAL A 239 -27.21 -24.19 8.27
CA VAL A 239 -25.81 -24.37 7.80
C VAL A 239 -25.69 -23.83 6.37
N ASP A 240 -24.80 -22.85 6.16
CA ASP A 240 -24.58 -22.23 4.84
C ASP A 240 -23.89 -23.21 3.88
N THR A 241 -22.85 -23.89 4.37
CA THR A 241 -21.94 -24.72 3.56
C THR A 241 -21.56 -26.05 4.21
N ILE A 242 -21.35 -27.06 3.37
CA ILE A 242 -20.77 -28.36 3.70
C ILE A 242 -19.46 -28.52 2.89
N ASP A 243 -18.33 -28.72 3.57
CA ASP A 243 -17.06 -29.12 2.95
C ASP A 243 -16.78 -30.62 3.24
N PRO A 244 -16.83 -31.51 2.24
CA PRO A 244 -16.68 -32.95 2.48
C PRO A 244 -15.22 -33.39 2.72
N MET A 245 -14.28 -32.45 2.85
CA MET A 245 -12.84 -32.74 2.94
C MET A 245 -12.06 -31.62 3.62
N ASN A 246 -10.84 -31.95 4.07
CA ASN A 246 -9.84 -30.97 4.52
C ASN A 246 -8.46 -31.34 3.97
N GLU A 247 -7.73 -30.36 3.45
CA GLU A 247 -6.38 -30.48 2.88
C GLU A 247 -6.21 -31.67 1.92
N PRO A 248 -7.13 -31.90 0.97
CA PRO A 248 -7.34 -33.20 0.34
C PRO A 248 -6.18 -33.67 -0.55
N ASN A 249 -5.52 -32.80 -1.33
CA ASN A 249 -4.48 -33.24 -2.26
C ASN A 249 -3.07 -33.27 -1.62
N THR A 250 -2.98 -33.03 -0.31
CA THR A 250 -1.70 -33.06 0.42
C THR A 250 -1.11 -34.46 0.53
N ASN A 251 0.22 -34.54 0.66
CA ASN A 251 0.95 -35.80 0.65
C ASN A 251 1.42 -36.29 2.03
N TYR A 252 0.80 -35.81 3.12
CA TYR A 252 1.22 -36.07 4.50
C TYR A 252 0.17 -36.73 5.41
N TRP A 253 -1.10 -36.82 4.99
CA TRP A 253 -2.14 -37.61 5.68
C TRP A 253 -1.82 -39.11 5.62
N GLY A 254 -1.21 -39.64 6.70
CA GLY A 254 -0.80 -41.04 6.72
C GLY A 254 -0.61 -41.69 8.07
N THR A 255 -1.34 -42.80 8.29
CA THR A 255 -1.18 -43.72 9.42
C THR A 255 0.16 -44.45 9.35
N SER A 256 0.82 -44.57 10.49
CA SER A 256 2.06 -45.36 10.61
C SER A 256 2.02 -46.21 11.88
N LEU A 257 2.57 -47.43 11.82
CA LEU A 257 2.49 -48.41 12.90
C LEU A 257 3.81 -48.56 13.67
N ASN A 258 3.70 -49.06 14.90
CA ASN A 258 4.77 -49.56 15.75
C ASN A 258 5.15 -51.00 15.37
N PRO A 259 6.30 -51.53 15.86
CA PRO A 259 6.74 -52.90 15.56
C PRO A 259 5.83 -54.02 16.09
N ASP A 260 4.88 -53.70 16.98
CA ASP A 260 3.86 -54.60 17.52
C ASP A 260 2.52 -54.54 16.75
N GLY A 261 2.36 -53.61 15.82
CA GLY A 261 1.14 -53.39 15.04
C GLY A 261 0.21 -52.30 15.57
N SER A 262 0.45 -51.75 16.77
CA SER A 262 -0.29 -50.57 17.25
C SER A 262 -0.01 -49.35 16.37
N PRO A 263 -0.96 -48.40 16.21
CA PRO A 263 -0.68 -47.14 15.53
C PRO A 263 0.30 -46.28 16.35
N ARG A 264 1.01 -45.37 15.68
CA ARG A 264 1.89 -44.39 16.34
C ARG A 264 1.09 -43.17 16.80
N CYS A 265 1.40 -42.71 18.00
CA CYS A 265 0.71 -41.60 18.66
C CYS A 265 0.70 -40.28 17.90
N CYS A 266 -0.06 -39.36 18.50
CA CYS A 266 0.10 -37.93 18.30
C CYS A 266 -0.27 -37.52 16.85
N ARG A 267 -1.32 -38.17 16.32
CA ARG A 267 -1.92 -37.94 15.00
C ARG A 267 -3.22 -37.11 15.09
N GLN A 268 -3.79 -36.82 13.93
CA GLN A 268 -5.07 -36.13 13.74
C GLN A 268 -5.78 -36.77 12.55
N GLU A 269 -7.11 -36.61 12.47
CA GLU A 269 -7.89 -36.94 11.28
C GLU A 269 -7.33 -36.22 10.03
N GLY A 270 -7.44 -36.86 8.86
CA GLY A 270 -6.95 -36.33 7.59
C GLY A 270 -7.00 -37.39 6.50
N ALA A 271 -7.60 -37.09 5.34
CA ALA A 271 -7.76 -38.03 4.23
C ALA A 271 -7.21 -37.48 2.91
N HIS A 272 -6.21 -38.15 2.31
CA HIS A 272 -5.79 -37.81 0.96
C HIS A 272 -6.90 -38.18 -0.04
N MET A 273 -7.33 -37.21 -0.84
CA MET A 273 -8.20 -37.38 -2.00
C MET A 273 -7.61 -36.60 -3.17
N SER A 274 -7.22 -37.31 -4.23
CA SER A 274 -6.72 -36.69 -5.45
C SER A 274 -7.84 -35.90 -6.16
N PRO A 275 -7.53 -34.92 -7.03
CA PRO A 275 -8.56 -34.08 -7.69
C PRO A 275 -9.59 -34.86 -8.50
N ALA A 276 -9.27 -36.09 -8.91
CA ALA A 276 -10.23 -36.98 -9.57
C ALA A 276 -11.24 -37.59 -8.58
N LEU A 277 -10.82 -37.90 -7.35
CA LEU A 277 -11.70 -38.38 -6.28
C LEU A 277 -12.51 -37.24 -5.66
N GLN A 278 -11.90 -36.09 -5.37
CA GLN A 278 -12.60 -34.88 -4.90
C GLN A 278 -13.81 -34.56 -5.78
N ALA A 279 -13.64 -34.56 -7.10
CA ALA A 279 -14.72 -34.29 -8.04
C ALA A 279 -15.86 -35.33 -7.99
N GLN A 280 -15.58 -36.60 -7.66
CA GLN A 280 -16.61 -37.62 -7.46
C GLN A 280 -17.38 -37.41 -6.15
N VAL A 281 -16.69 -37.01 -5.07
CA VAL A 281 -17.32 -36.68 -3.78
C VAL A 281 -18.22 -35.45 -3.90
N ILE A 282 -17.75 -34.40 -4.58
CA ILE A 282 -18.55 -33.20 -4.88
C ILE A 282 -19.79 -33.56 -5.72
N GLU A 283 -19.64 -34.35 -6.79
CA GLU A 283 -20.77 -34.76 -7.64
C GLU A 283 -21.79 -35.67 -6.90
N ALA A 284 -21.35 -36.44 -5.90
CA ALA A 284 -22.23 -37.24 -5.05
C ALA A 284 -22.97 -36.38 -4.00
N LEU A 285 -22.27 -35.43 -3.36
CA LEU A 285 -22.86 -34.50 -2.39
C LEU A 285 -23.92 -33.59 -3.03
N ASP A 286 -23.67 -33.08 -4.24
CA ASP A 286 -24.65 -32.33 -5.05
C ASP A 286 -25.90 -33.15 -5.33
N ALA A 287 -25.72 -34.41 -5.75
CA ALA A 287 -26.81 -35.33 -6.02
C ALA A 287 -27.65 -35.65 -4.77
N ARG A 288 -27.05 -35.70 -3.56
CA ARG A 288 -27.78 -35.95 -2.31
C ARG A 288 -28.46 -34.70 -1.77
N LEU A 289 -27.78 -33.54 -1.77
CA LEU A 289 -28.34 -32.24 -1.37
C LEU A 289 -29.54 -31.84 -2.23
N ALA A 290 -29.53 -32.15 -3.53
CA ALA A 290 -30.68 -31.96 -4.43
C ALA A 290 -31.97 -32.73 -4.03
N THR A 291 -31.92 -33.56 -2.98
CA THR A 291 -33.05 -34.29 -2.38
C THR A 291 -33.16 -34.16 -0.85
N ALA A 292 -32.28 -33.37 -0.23
CA ALA A 292 -32.20 -33.17 1.22
C ALA A 292 -33.34 -32.31 1.80
N GLY A 293 -33.42 -32.28 3.13
CA GLY A 293 -34.22 -31.33 3.91
C GLY A 293 -33.46 -30.03 4.26
N SER A 294 -32.13 -30.06 4.24
CA SER A 294 -31.27 -28.89 4.41
C SER A 294 -31.19 -28.03 3.14
N ASP A 295 -31.06 -26.70 3.30
CA ASP A 295 -30.82 -25.74 2.21
C ASP A 295 -29.31 -25.43 2.03
N ALA A 296 -28.42 -26.15 2.75
CA ALA A 296 -26.97 -26.01 2.71
C ALA A 296 -26.35 -26.28 1.33
N ARG A 297 -25.20 -25.63 1.04
CA ARG A 297 -24.49 -25.72 -0.25
C ARG A 297 -23.11 -26.35 -0.10
N ILE A 298 -22.39 -26.54 -1.20
CA ILE A 298 -21.05 -27.14 -1.16
C ILE A 298 -19.98 -26.05 -1.12
N SER A 299 -19.06 -26.15 -0.16
CA SER A 299 -17.74 -25.52 -0.22
C SER A 299 -16.67 -26.57 -0.58
N ALA A 300 -15.56 -26.11 -1.17
CA ALA A 300 -14.37 -26.93 -1.49
C ALA A 300 -13.24 -26.02 -2.04
N PRO A 301 -11.99 -26.50 -2.19
CA PRO A 301 -11.40 -27.76 -1.72
C PRO A 301 -10.89 -27.76 -0.27
N ASP A 302 -10.91 -26.63 0.44
CA ASP A 302 -10.32 -26.49 1.78
C ASP A 302 -8.83 -26.92 1.83
N GLU A 303 -8.08 -26.51 0.80
CA GLU A 303 -6.73 -27.00 0.53
C GLU A 303 -5.63 -26.08 1.10
N THR A 304 -4.64 -26.69 1.78
CA THR A 304 -3.53 -26.11 2.58
C THR A 304 -2.84 -24.88 2.00
N ASN A 305 -2.74 -24.83 0.67
CA ASN A 305 -1.98 -23.82 -0.05
C ASN A 305 -2.74 -23.39 -1.31
N PRO A 306 -2.74 -22.09 -1.66
CA PRO A 306 -3.38 -21.61 -2.89
C PRO A 306 -2.78 -22.26 -4.16
N GLY A 307 -1.50 -22.63 -4.14
CA GLY A 307 -0.84 -23.36 -5.23
C GLY A 307 -1.40 -24.78 -5.47
N THR A 308 -1.86 -25.48 -4.43
CA THR A 308 -2.48 -26.80 -4.57
C THR A 308 -3.97 -26.67 -4.89
N PHE A 309 -4.70 -25.71 -4.30
CA PHE A 309 -6.07 -25.35 -4.73
C PHE A 309 -6.14 -25.18 -6.25
N VAL A 310 -5.15 -24.50 -6.84
CA VAL A 310 -5.09 -24.27 -8.29
C VAL A 310 -4.84 -25.57 -9.07
N ALA A 311 -4.12 -26.54 -8.51
CA ALA A 311 -4.00 -27.87 -9.13
C ALA A 311 -5.34 -28.62 -9.11
N ASP A 312 -6.08 -28.51 -8.01
CA ASP A 312 -7.32 -29.23 -7.74
C ASP A 312 -8.46 -28.71 -8.62
N TRP A 313 -8.67 -27.38 -8.60
CA TRP A 313 -9.60 -26.69 -9.49
C TRP A 313 -9.37 -27.00 -10.97
N ASN A 314 -8.12 -27.21 -11.40
CA ASN A 314 -7.80 -27.60 -12.78
C ASN A 314 -7.96 -29.11 -13.04
N GLY A 315 -7.84 -29.96 -12.01
CA GLY A 315 -8.07 -31.40 -12.08
C GLY A 315 -9.56 -31.79 -12.10
N TRP A 316 -10.43 -30.97 -11.51
CA TRP A 316 -11.87 -31.23 -11.42
C TRP A 316 -12.59 -31.33 -12.77
N THR A 317 -13.75 -32.00 -12.74
CA THR A 317 -14.70 -32.01 -13.86
C THR A 317 -15.40 -30.64 -14.00
N PRO A 318 -16.06 -30.36 -15.14
CA PRO A 318 -16.97 -29.20 -15.25
C PRO A 318 -18.23 -29.30 -14.38
N ALA A 319 -18.58 -30.48 -13.86
CA ALA A 319 -19.74 -30.66 -12.99
C ALA A 319 -19.38 -30.33 -11.53
N ALA A 320 -18.28 -30.87 -11.00
CA ALA A 320 -17.76 -30.50 -9.69
C ALA A 320 -17.50 -28.98 -9.57
N ARG A 321 -16.88 -28.35 -10.57
CA ARG A 321 -16.71 -26.88 -10.63
C ARG A 321 -18.02 -26.08 -10.69
N HIS A 322 -19.15 -26.71 -11.03
CA HIS A 322 -20.46 -26.07 -11.03
C HIS A 322 -21.15 -26.20 -9.67
N ALA A 323 -21.07 -27.39 -9.06
CA ALA A 323 -21.74 -27.77 -7.82
C ALA A 323 -21.14 -27.10 -6.56
N VAL A 324 -19.82 -26.88 -6.52
CA VAL A 324 -19.18 -26.09 -5.46
C VAL A 324 -19.62 -24.64 -5.58
N ASP A 325 -20.36 -24.11 -4.60
CA ASP A 325 -20.85 -22.73 -4.60
C ASP A 325 -19.90 -21.75 -3.89
N GLN A 326 -19.22 -22.18 -2.83
CA GLN A 326 -18.20 -21.39 -2.14
C GLN A 326 -16.81 -21.99 -2.35
N LEU A 327 -15.81 -21.12 -2.56
CA LEU A 327 -14.41 -21.55 -2.69
C LEU A 327 -13.69 -21.35 -1.36
N ASN A 328 -13.12 -22.42 -0.82
CA ASN A 328 -12.41 -22.46 0.46
C ASN A 328 -10.91 -22.70 0.21
N VAL A 329 -10.03 -21.89 0.82
CA VAL A 329 -8.57 -22.02 0.67
C VAL A 329 -7.82 -21.66 1.95
N HIS A 330 -6.74 -22.40 2.23
CA HIS A 330 -5.88 -22.18 3.38
C HIS A 330 -4.62 -21.43 2.98
N THR A 331 -3.97 -20.75 3.93
CA THR A 331 -2.77 -19.94 3.65
C THR A 331 -1.55 -20.36 4.43
N TYR A 332 -1.36 -21.65 4.77
CA TYR A 332 -0.10 -22.09 5.36
C TYR A 332 1.12 -21.70 4.49
N GLY A 333 0.99 -21.81 3.16
CA GLY A 333 1.84 -21.16 2.16
C GLY A 333 1.12 -20.06 1.37
N THR A 334 1.88 -19.15 0.74
CA THR A 334 1.37 -17.92 0.10
C THR A 334 1.42 -17.89 -1.42
N SER A 335 2.16 -18.82 -2.05
CA SER A 335 2.27 -18.88 -3.50
C SER A 335 0.88 -19.07 -4.12
N ASP A 336 0.61 -18.31 -5.19
CA ASP A 336 -0.59 -18.37 -6.01
C ASP A 336 -1.92 -17.85 -5.41
N ARG A 337 -1.89 -17.12 -4.27
CA ARG A 337 -3.08 -16.39 -3.72
C ARG A 337 -3.87 -15.65 -4.81
N VAL A 338 -3.20 -14.79 -5.59
CA VAL A 338 -3.84 -14.01 -6.67
C VAL A 338 -4.40 -14.88 -7.81
N ARG A 339 -3.96 -16.13 -7.98
CA ARG A 339 -4.55 -17.07 -8.95
C ARG A 339 -5.84 -17.69 -8.39
N VAL A 340 -5.91 -17.93 -7.08
CA VAL A 340 -7.15 -18.39 -6.41
C VAL A 340 -8.22 -17.32 -6.42
N ARG A 341 -7.86 -16.07 -6.08
CA ARG A 341 -8.74 -14.91 -6.29
C ARG A 341 -9.23 -14.83 -7.73
N ASP A 342 -8.31 -14.89 -8.69
CA ASP A 342 -8.67 -14.74 -10.11
C ASP A 342 -9.56 -15.89 -10.61
N ILE A 343 -9.40 -17.10 -10.08
CA ILE A 343 -10.34 -18.23 -10.29
C ILE A 343 -11.72 -17.91 -9.71
N ALA A 344 -11.81 -17.46 -8.47
CA ALA A 344 -13.09 -17.12 -7.85
C ALA A 344 -13.84 -16.03 -8.64
N LYS A 345 -13.11 -15.02 -9.13
CA LYS A 345 -13.64 -13.94 -9.96
C LYS A 345 -14.07 -14.36 -11.36
N THR A 346 -13.43 -15.34 -12.01
CA THR A 346 -13.90 -15.86 -13.31
C THR A 346 -14.94 -16.97 -13.18
N ALA A 347 -15.03 -17.63 -12.02
CA ALA A 347 -16.06 -18.60 -11.68
C ALA A 347 -17.37 -17.96 -11.18
N ASP A 348 -17.34 -16.68 -10.79
CA ASP A 348 -18.45 -15.93 -10.17
C ASP A 348 -18.88 -16.56 -8.82
N LYS A 349 -17.90 -16.78 -7.93
CA LYS A 349 -18.08 -17.46 -6.63
C LYS A 349 -17.43 -16.70 -5.46
N PRO A 350 -18.04 -16.69 -4.26
CA PRO A 350 -17.39 -16.20 -3.05
C PRO A 350 -16.15 -17.04 -2.70
N LEU A 351 -15.21 -16.42 -1.99
CA LEU A 351 -13.94 -17.00 -1.60
C LEU A 351 -13.70 -16.73 -0.12
N TRP A 352 -13.54 -17.79 0.68
CA TRP A 352 -13.09 -17.71 2.06
C TRP A 352 -11.60 -18.04 2.18
N MET A 353 -10.91 -17.31 3.05
CA MET A 353 -9.72 -17.83 3.69
C MET A 353 -10.22 -18.68 4.87
N SER A 354 -10.29 -19.99 4.69
CA SER A 354 -11.04 -20.91 5.55
C SER A 354 -10.22 -21.52 6.69
N GLU A 355 -8.88 -21.42 6.63
CA GLU A 355 -7.98 -21.85 7.70
C GLU A 355 -6.56 -21.22 7.60
N VAL A 356 -6.11 -20.59 8.69
CA VAL A 356 -4.69 -20.54 9.05
C VAL A 356 -4.51 -20.26 10.55
N GLU A 357 -3.44 -20.80 11.14
CA GLU A 357 -2.89 -20.40 12.44
C GLU A 357 -1.38 -20.77 12.45
N GLY A 358 -0.56 -20.29 13.39
CA GLY A 358 0.86 -20.66 13.41
C GLY A 358 1.74 -20.01 14.48
N ASP A 359 2.98 -20.51 14.57
CA ASP A 359 4.06 -19.90 15.35
C ASP A 359 4.96 -19.03 14.44
N PHE A 360 4.86 -17.71 14.61
CA PHE A 360 5.67 -16.70 13.94
C PHE A 360 6.70 -16.04 14.88
N SER A 361 6.84 -16.55 16.10
CA SER A 361 7.61 -15.92 17.19
C SER A 361 9.12 -15.82 16.95
N GLY A 362 9.67 -16.71 16.11
CA GLY A 362 11.10 -16.81 15.84
C GLY A 362 11.94 -17.34 17.01
N VAL A 363 11.34 -17.89 18.06
CA VAL A 363 12.02 -18.45 19.25
C VAL A 363 11.64 -19.91 19.48
N ASP A 364 12.51 -20.70 20.13
CA ASP A 364 12.13 -22.00 20.69
C ASP A 364 11.54 -21.79 22.09
N GLY A 365 10.34 -22.33 22.34
CA GLY A 365 9.61 -22.20 23.62
C GLY A 365 8.46 -21.19 23.60
N LEU A 366 7.54 -21.36 24.55
CA LEU A 366 6.38 -20.50 24.76
C LEU A 366 6.78 -19.15 25.38
N ASP A 367 6.56 -18.04 24.67
CA ASP A 367 6.63 -16.66 25.19
C ASP A 367 5.32 -15.92 24.86
N LEU A 368 4.41 -15.92 25.84
CA LEU A 368 3.12 -15.22 25.78
C LEU A 368 3.27 -13.72 25.46
N THR A 369 4.45 -13.14 25.72
CA THR A 369 4.71 -11.71 25.54
C THR A 369 5.46 -11.37 24.24
N ASN A 370 5.77 -12.34 23.38
CA ASN A 370 6.53 -12.06 22.16
C ASN A 370 5.65 -11.47 21.05
N ILE A 371 5.72 -10.14 20.91
CA ILE A 371 4.97 -9.38 19.89
C ILE A 371 5.33 -9.76 18.45
N ASP A 372 6.50 -10.35 18.18
CA ASP A 372 6.84 -10.79 16.81
C ASP A 372 5.96 -11.97 16.34
N ASN A 373 5.42 -12.79 17.26
CA ASN A 373 4.40 -13.80 16.92
C ASN A 373 3.11 -13.13 16.41
N GLY A 374 2.70 -12.05 17.08
CA GLY A 374 1.53 -11.26 16.71
C GLY A 374 1.72 -10.46 15.42
N LEU A 375 2.90 -9.87 15.21
CA LEU A 375 3.23 -9.12 13.99
C LEU A 375 3.30 -10.04 12.76
N GLY A 376 3.75 -11.29 12.91
CA GLY A 376 3.69 -12.29 11.84
C GLY A 376 2.26 -12.66 11.45
N MET A 377 1.39 -12.87 12.43
CA MET A 377 -0.04 -13.16 12.19
C MET A 377 -0.81 -11.94 11.65
N ALA A 378 -0.51 -10.74 12.13
CA ALA A 378 -1.09 -9.51 11.61
C ALA A 378 -0.67 -9.27 10.14
N GLY A 379 0.61 -9.53 9.81
CA GLY A 379 1.08 -9.51 8.42
C GLY A 379 0.39 -10.55 7.55
N ARG A 380 0.15 -11.76 8.07
CA ARG A 380 -0.62 -12.82 7.39
C ARG A 380 -2.01 -12.33 6.99
N ILE A 381 -2.76 -11.77 7.96
CA ILE A 381 -4.12 -11.27 7.76
C ILE A 381 -4.13 -10.12 6.74
N VAL A 382 -3.20 -9.16 6.85
CA VAL A 382 -3.06 -8.04 5.90
C VAL A 382 -2.83 -8.53 4.48
N ASP A 383 -1.87 -9.45 4.28
CA ASP A 383 -1.58 -10.01 2.97
C ASP A 383 -2.79 -10.76 2.39
N ASP A 384 -3.41 -11.65 3.17
CA ASP A 384 -4.52 -12.50 2.71
C ASP A 384 -5.70 -11.64 2.27
N LEU A 385 -6.10 -10.64 3.07
CA LEU A 385 -7.17 -9.70 2.73
C LEU A 385 -6.87 -8.88 1.46
N ARG A 386 -5.60 -8.57 1.18
CA ARG A 386 -5.20 -7.80 -0.01
C ARG A 386 -5.04 -8.64 -1.27
N GLU A 387 -4.54 -9.87 -1.16
CA GLU A 387 -4.14 -10.71 -2.30
C GLU A 387 -5.18 -11.79 -2.68
N LEU A 388 -5.91 -12.34 -1.70
CA LEU A 388 -7.06 -13.22 -1.97
C LEU A 388 -8.34 -12.40 -2.21
N GLU A 389 -8.45 -11.20 -1.62
CA GLU A 389 -9.70 -10.42 -1.56
C GLU A 389 -10.93 -11.27 -1.08
N PRO A 390 -10.83 -12.01 0.04
CA PRO A 390 -11.84 -12.98 0.45
C PRO A 390 -13.04 -12.30 1.15
N SER A 391 -14.21 -12.94 1.11
CA SER A 391 -15.41 -12.45 1.81
C SER A 391 -15.41 -12.78 3.31
N ALA A 392 -14.67 -13.78 3.75
CA ALA A 392 -14.46 -14.11 5.17
C ALA A 392 -13.02 -14.56 5.44
N TRP A 393 -12.60 -14.47 6.70
CA TRP A 393 -11.27 -14.90 7.15
C TRP A 393 -11.40 -15.72 8.45
N VAL A 394 -10.89 -16.96 8.46
CA VAL A 394 -11.18 -17.95 9.50
C VAL A 394 -9.90 -18.57 10.09
N PHE A 395 -9.79 -18.57 11.43
CA PHE A 395 -8.75 -19.30 12.17
C PHE A 395 -8.96 -20.80 12.04
N TRP A 396 -7.88 -21.58 12.21
CA TRP A 396 -7.98 -23.02 12.47
C TRP A 396 -8.66 -23.29 13.83
N GLN A 397 -7.86 -23.51 14.87
CA GLN A 397 -8.26 -23.38 16.25
C GLN A 397 -7.35 -22.34 16.93
N PRO A 398 -7.87 -21.19 17.42
CA PRO A 398 -7.07 -20.23 18.18
C PRO A 398 -6.75 -20.77 19.58
N VAL A 399 -7.47 -21.79 20.07
CA VAL A 399 -7.22 -22.44 21.36
C VAL A 399 -6.28 -23.64 21.16
N GLU A 400 -5.16 -23.69 21.88
CA GLU A 400 -4.20 -24.80 21.84
C GLU A 400 -3.91 -25.42 23.21
N ASP A 401 -3.43 -26.66 23.20
CA ASP A 401 -3.06 -27.41 24.42
C ASP A 401 -1.84 -26.76 25.09
N LEU A 402 -2.05 -26.09 26.23
CA LEU A 402 -1.01 -25.35 26.94
C LEU A 402 0.18 -26.25 27.29
N TRP A 403 -0.05 -27.48 27.75
CA TRP A 403 1.01 -28.46 27.99
C TRP A 403 1.76 -28.86 26.70
N ASN A 404 1.08 -28.97 25.56
CA ASN A 404 1.75 -29.25 24.29
C ASN A 404 2.70 -28.10 23.92
N MET A 405 2.19 -26.86 23.98
CA MET A 405 2.95 -25.64 23.67
C MET A 405 4.10 -25.38 24.65
N GLU A 406 3.90 -25.57 25.95
CA GLU A 406 4.91 -25.35 27.00
C GLU A 406 5.97 -26.47 27.04
N VAL A 407 5.55 -27.74 27.02
CA VAL A 407 6.40 -28.88 27.43
C VAL A 407 6.79 -29.80 26.27
N THR A 408 5.92 -29.98 25.27
CA THR A 408 6.03 -31.10 24.32
C THR A 408 6.57 -30.67 22.95
N GLU A 409 6.07 -29.56 22.41
CA GLU A 409 6.50 -28.98 21.13
C GLU A 409 7.26 -27.66 21.29
N THR A 410 7.18 -27.00 22.45
CA THR A 410 7.93 -25.78 22.78
C THR A 410 7.72 -24.68 21.73
N ALA A 411 6.45 -24.27 21.57
CA ALA A 411 5.96 -23.44 20.46
C ALA A 411 4.82 -22.50 20.90
N ASN A 412 4.39 -21.62 20.00
CA ASN A 412 3.46 -20.51 20.23
C ASN A 412 2.27 -20.55 19.24
N TRP A 413 1.79 -21.75 18.90
CA TRP A 413 0.87 -21.97 17.78
C TRP A 413 -0.52 -21.36 18.02
N GLY A 414 -1.12 -21.54 19.20
CA GLY A 414 -2.41 -20.91 19.52
C GLY A 414 -2.33 -19.39 19.77
N SER A 415 -3.50 -18.78 19.89
CA SER A 415 -3.73 -17.41 20.37
C SER A 415 -4.26 -17.40 21.82
N VAL A 416 -5.03 -18.43 22.18
CA VAL A 416 -5.49 -18.78 23.54
C VAL A 416 -4.91 -20.16 23.89
N TYR A 417 -4.67 -20.43 25.17
CA TYR A 417 -4.16 -21.71 25.65
C TYR A 417 -4.91 -22.21 26.88
N VAL A 418 -5.09 -23.53 26.97
CA VAL A 418 -5.55 -24.27 28.16
C VAL A 418 -5.04 -25.71 28.07
N ASP A 419 -4.82 -26.41 29.17
CA ASP A 419 -4.39 -27.81 29.10
C ASP A 419 -5.54 -28.74 28.65
N PHE A 420 -5.34 -29.50 27.58
CA PHE A 420 -6.36 -30.40 27.00
C PHE A 420 -6.54 -31.73 27.79
N ASP A 421 -6.53 -31.66 29.13
CA ASP A 421 -6.74 -32.79 30.03
C ASP A 421 -7.26 -32.37 31.43
N CYS A 422 -8.21 -31.44 31.45
CA CYS A 422 -8.81 -30.93 32.68
C CYS A 422 -9.76 -31.92 33.39
N ASP A 423 -9.72 -31.97 34.73
CA ASP A 423 -10.68 -32.72 35.55
C ASP A 423 -11.84 -31.89 36.09
N ALA A 424 -12.79 -32.57 36.74
CA ALA A 424 -13.99 -31.98 37.33
C ALA A 424 -13.71 -31.08 38.57
N ASP A 425 -12.48 -31.07 39.09
CA ASP A 425 -12.03 -30.13 40.12
C ASP A 425 -11.23 -28.94 39.51
N GLY A 426 -11.12 -28.86 38.18
CA GLY A 426 -10.47 -27.77 37.44
C GLY A 426 -8.96 -27.93 37.23
N ASN A 427 -8.42 -29.16 37.24
CA ASN A 427 -6.97 -29.42 37.24
C ASN A 427 -6.51 -30.32 36.07
N SER A 428 -5.38 -29.97 35.46
CA SER A 428 -4.72 -30.80 34.43
C SER A 428 -4.13 -32.07 35.05
N GLN A 429 -4.50 -33.23 34.50
CA GLN A 429 -3.97 -34.51 34.96
C GLN A 429 -2.44 -34.62 34.77
N ARG A 430 -1.90 -34.08 33.68
CA ARG A 430 -0.46 -34.00 33.40
C ARG A 430 0.27 -33.09 34.40
N ARG A 431 -0.29 -31.93 34.74
CA ARG A 431 0.29 -31.04 35.77
C ARG A 431 0.27 -31.66 37.17
N LEU A 432 -0.83 -32.33 37.54
CA LEU A 432 -0.92 -33.11 38.78
C LEU A 432 0.12 -34.24 38.82
N ALA A 433 0.23 -35.03 37.74
CA ALA A 433 1.16 -36.15 37.64
C ALA A 433 2.64 -35.70 37.65
N ALA A 434 2.94 -34.54 37.06
CA ALA A 434 4.27 -33.92 37.08
C ALA A 434 4.59 -33.18 38.39
N GLY A 435 3.60 -32.95 39.26
CA GLY A 435 3.78 -32.31 40.56
C GLY A 435 3.97 -30.80 40.51
N TYR A 436 3.28 -30.12 39.59
CA TYR A 436 3.25 -28.65 39.54
C TYR A 436 2.67 -28.06 40.83
N ALA A 437 3.14 -26.87 41.22
CA ALA A 437 2.68 -26.18 42.43
C ALA A 437 1.28 -25.56 42.29
N ASP A 438 0.92 -25.22 41.06
CA ASP A 438 -0.44 -24.91 40.61
C ASP A 438 -0.75 -25.85 39.43
N PRO A 439 -1.71 -26.78 39.57
CA PRO A 439 -2.10 -27.70 38.52
C PRO A 439 -3.40 -27.29 37.80
N SER A 440 -3.93 -26.10 38.07
CA SER A 440 -5.20 -25.63 37.49
C SER A 440 -5.13 -25.49 35.95
N CYS A 441 -6.27 -25.68 35.30
CA CYS A 441 -6.43 -25.52 33.85
C CYS A 441 -6.53 -24.03 33.49
N GLN A 442 -5.40 -23.33 33.51
CA GLN A 442 -5.34 -21.89 33.29
C GLN A 442 -5.70 -21.54 31.84
N VAL A 443 -6.67 -20.64 31.66
CA VAL A 443 -6.93 -19.99 30.35
C VAL A 443 -5.95 -18.83 30.20
N LEU A 444 -5.05 -18.93 29.23
CA LEU A 444 -3.99 -17.95 28.99
C LEU A 444 -4.08 -17.37 27.57
N THR A 445 -3.76 -16.10 27.42
CA THR A 445 -3.70 -15.37 26.14
C THR A 445 -2.27 -14.89 25.88
N ASN A 446 -2.02 -14.34 24.68
CA ASN A 446 -0.69 -13.92 24.26
C ASN A 446 -0.71 -12.64 23.41
N ALA A 447 0.49 -12.15 23.06
CA ALA A 447 0.66 -10.99 22.21
C ALA A 447 0.04 -11.14 20.80
N LYS A 448 -0.18 -12.36 20.30
CA LYS A 448 -0.84 -12.62 19.02
C LYS A 448 -2.35 -12.42 19.10
N TYR A 449 -3.00 -12.94 20.14
CA TYR A 449 -4.39 -12.64 20.49
C TYR A 449 -4.64 -11.12 20.54
N ASN A 450 -3.75 -10.36 21.20
CA ASN A 450 -3.85 -8.90 21.25
C ASN A 450 -3.79 -8.24 19.86
N THR A 451 -2.85 -8.65 19.01
CA THR A 451 -2.70 -8.07 17.66
C THR A 451 -3.78 -8.49 16.68
N VAL A 452 -4.37 -9.68 16.85
CA VAL A 452 -5.49 -10.15 16.03
C VAL A 452 -6.74 -9.31 16.28
N ARG A 453 -6.98 -8.91 17.54
CA ARG A 453 -8.15 -8.07 17.90
C ARG A 453 -8.15 -6.69 17.22
N ASN A 454 -7.01 -6.17 16.75
CA ASN A 454 -6.99 -4.95 15.92
C ASN A 454 -7.80 -5.09 14.62
N PHE A 455 -7.97 -6.32 14.13
CA PHE A 455 -8.78 -6.64 12.96
C PHE A 455 -10.21 -6.98 13.39
N THR A 456 -10.38 -7.95 14.29
CA THR A 456 -11.71 -8.50 14.62
C THR A 456 -12.63 -7.54 15.40
N HIS A 457 -12.10 -6.52 16.06
CA HIS A 457 -12.88 -5.48 16.75
C HIS A 457 -13.24 -4.28 15.87
N TYR A 458 -12.68 -4.16 14.66
CA TYR A 458 -12.75 -2.90 13.88
C TYR A 458 -12.98 -3.07 12.37
N ILE A 459 -12.84 -4.27 11.82
CA ILE A 459 -13.30 -4.68 10.50
C ILE A 459 -14.51 -5.59 10.73
N ASN A 460 -15.71 -5.07 10.48
CA ASN A 460 -16.97 -5.68 10.92
C ASN A 460 -17.68 -6.40 9.77
N PRO A 461 -18.58 -7.35 10.08
CA PRO A 461 -19.56 -7.83 9.11
C PRO A 461 -20.34 -6.66 8.48
N GLY A 462 -20.37 -6.59 7.15
CA GLY A 462 -20.97 -5.49 6.39
C GLY A 462 -20.01 -4.36 5.98
N ASP A 463 -18.77 -4.33 6.48
CA ASP A 463 -17.74 -3.41 5.99
C ASP A 463 -17.22 -3.87 4.60
N VAL A 464 -16.77 -2.93 3.76
CA VAL A 464 -16.40 -3.19 2.35
C VAL A 464 -14.91 -2.96 2.16
N GLY A 465 -14.15 -4.02 1.85
CA GLY A 465 -12.71 -3.95 1.61
C GLY A 465 -12.36 -3.05 0.42
N VAL A 466 -11.24 -2.32 0.49
CA VAL A 466 -10.78 -1.42 -0.57
C VAL A 466 -9.27 -1.55 -0.81
N ALA A 467 -8.81 -1.25 -2.02
CA ALA A 467 -7.37 -1.22 -2.31
C ALA A 467 -6.66 -0.14 -1.48
N VAL A 468 -5.41 -0.42 -1.09
CA VAL A 468 -4.54 0.53 -0.37
C VAL A 468 -3.10 0.33 -0.84
N ASP A 469 -2.37 1.43 -1.03
CA ASP A 469 -1.07 1.42 -1.73
C ASP A 469 0.15 1.07 -0.87
N ASP A 470 -0.01 0.98 0.45
CA ASP A 470 0.94 0.31 1.33
C ASP A 470 0.67 -1.20 1.40
N ALA A 471 1.75 -1.98 1.46
CA ALA A 471 1.71 -3.44 1.59
C ALA A 471 1.49 -3.89 3.05
N ALA A 472 1.92 -3.10 4.04
CA ALA A 472 1.75 -3.41 5.46
C ALA A 472 0.39 -2.95 6.04
N THR A 473 -0.57 -2.60 5.17
CA THR A 473 -1.90 -2.08 5.55
C THR A 473 -3.01 -2.77 4.79
N THR A 474 -4.09 -3.12 5.48
CA THR A 474 -5.40 -3.43 4.87
C THR A 474 -6.42 -2.32 5.17
N ALA A 475 -7.41 -2.12 4.32
CA ALA A 475 -8.35 -0.99 4.39
C ALA A 475 -9.78 -1.39 4.02
N PHE A 476 -10.76 -0.85 4.76
CA PHE A 476 -12.19 -1.08 4.59
C PHE A 476 -12.96 0.24 4.70
N VAL A 477 -13.95 0.46 3.85
CA VAL A 477 -14.98 1.49 4.05
C VAL A 477 -16.07 0.89 4.94
N ARG A 478 -16.54 1.62 5.95
CA ARG A 478 -17.57 1.12 6.86
C ARG A 478 -18.88 0.88 6.13
N GLY A 479 -19.63 -0.14 6.54
CA GLY A 479 -20.94 -0.50 5.94
C GLY A 479 -22.01 0.60 6.05
N ASP A 480 -21.78 1.65 6.85
CA ASP A 480 -22.64 2.83 6.96
C ASP A 480 -22.24 4.01 6.03
N GLU A 481 -21.14 3.88 5.29
CA GLU A 481 -20.51 4.93 4.45
C GLU A 481 -20.19 6.24 5.19
N THR A 482 -20.01 6.22 6.53
CA THR A 482 -19.63 7.42 7.31
C THR A 482 -18.14 7.51 7.64
N GLY A 483 -17.37 6.47 7.30
CA GLY A 483 -15.95 6.39 7.62
C GLY A 483 -15.25 5.18 7.01
N ALA A 484 -14.01 4.97 7.43
CA ALA A 484 -13.17 3.85 7.01
C ALA A 484 -12.31 3.32 8.17
N THR A 485 -11.98 2.04 8.15
CA THR A 485 -10.99 1.40 9.03
C THR A 485 -9.76 1.04 8.20
N LEU A 486 -8.56 1.34 8.69
CA LEU A 486 -7.32 0.78 8.16
C LEU A 486 -6.57 0.07 9.29
N VAL A 487 -5.99 -1.11 9.05
CA VAL A 487 -5.13 -1.80 10.02
C VAL A 487 -3.73 -1.93 9.44
N HIS A 488 -2.75 -1.36 10.13
CA HIS A 488 -1.36 -1.22 9.70
C HIS A 488 -0.38 -1.93 10.65
N VAL A 489 0.65 -2.57 10.11
CA VAL A 489 1.60 -3.43 10.86
C VAL A 489 3.03 -2.88 10.78
N ASN A 490 3.48 -2.17 11.82
CA ASN A 490 4.88 -1.77 11.95
C ASN A 490 5.71 -2.90 12.57
N SER A 491 6.16 -3.82 11.73
CA SER A 491 7.07 -4.91 12.12
C SER A 491 8.53 -4.45 12.34
N SER A 492 8.86 -3.17 12.11
CA SER A 492 10.21 -2.64 12.25
C SER A 492 10.57 -2.32 13.71
N THR A 493 11.87 -2.10 13.96
CA THR A 493 12.40 -1.65 15.26
C THR A 493 12.37 -0.13 15.45
N SER A 494 11.76 0.63 14.53
CA SER A 494 11.75 2.10 14.52
C SER A 494 10.32 2.65 14.58
N GLU A 495 10.13 3.82 15.19
CA GLU A 495 8.88 4.57 15.07
C GLU A 495 8.69 5.02 13.61
N GLN A 496 7.45 5.08 13.15
CA GLN A 496 7.06 5.60 11.84
C GLN A 496 6.21 6.86 11.99
N GLU A 497 6.38 7.80 11.05
CA GLU A 497 5.52 8.98 10.91
C GLU A 497 4.65 8.76 9.68
N VAL A 498 3.44 8.26 9.94
CA VAL A 498 2.48 7.83 8.92
C VAL A 498 1.63 9.03 8.50
N ALA A 499 1.73 9.41 7.23
CA ALA A 499 0.78 10.30 6.57
C ALA A 499 -0.32 9.45 5.90
N LEU A 500 -1.53 9.50 6.45
CA LEU A 500 -2.71 8.99 5.76
C LEU A 500 -3.16 10.03 4.73
N ASP A 501 -3.13 9.68 3.46
CA ASP A 501 -3.66 10.49 2.36
C ASP A 501 -5.10 10.03 2.04
N LEU A 502 -6.08 10.84 2.43
CA LEU A 502 -7.50 10.56 2.21
C LEU A 502 -8.04 11.28 0.97
N SER A 503 -7.18 11.83 0.11
CA SER A 503 -7.58 12.61 -1.08
C SER A 503 -8.38 11.83 -2.12
N ARG A 504 -8.42 10.49 -2.03
CA ARG A 504 -9.30 9.62 -2.86
C ARG A 504 -10.74 9.54 -2.37
N PHE A 505 -11.06 10.05 -1.18
CA PHE A 505 -12.45 10.22 -0.72
C PHE A 505 -13.04 11.54 -1.22
N ALA A 506 -14.29 11.50 -1.70
CA ALA A 506 -14.99 12.70 -2.20
C ALA A 506 -15.29 13.74 -1.10
N VAL A 507 -15.33 13.30 0.16
CA VAL A 507 -15.53 14.13 1.34
C VAL A 507 -14.44 13.80 2.36
N THR A 508 -13.72 14.83 2.81
CA THR A 508 -12.77 14.81 3.93
C THR A 508 -12.96 15.99 4.89
N ASP A 509 -13.95 16.86 4.60
CA ASP A 509 -14.17 18.16 5.24
C ASP A 509 -14.60 17.99 6.72
N GLY A 510 -13.63 18.10 7.64
CA GLY A 510 -13.84 17.92 9.08
C GLY A 510 -13.71 16.48 9.57
N ALA A 511 -13.14 15.58 8.75
CA ALA A 511 -12.83 14.21 9.13
C ALA A 511 -11.76 14.13 10.25
N THR A 512 -11.74 13.00 10.97
CA THR A 512 -10.78 12.72 12.06
C THR A 512 -10.27 11.28 12.00
N VAL A 513 -9.02 11.08 12.41
CA VAL A 513 -8.37 9.77 12.53
C VAL A 513 -8.06 9.50 14.00
N THR A 514 -8.65 8.43 14.55
CA THR A 514 -8.34 7.92 15.90
C THR A 514 -7.45 6.67 15.77
N PRO A 515 -6.21 6.69 16.27
CA PRO A 515 -5.36 5.50 16.27
C PRO A 515 -5.69 4.60 17.47
N VAL A 516 -5.82 3.30 17.25
CA VAL A 516 -5.97 2.26 18.29
C VAL A 516 -4.74 1.35 18.21
N VAL A 517 -3.91 1.37 19.25
CA VAL A 517 -2.53 0.86 19.20
C VAL A 517 -2.39 -0.40 20.05
N THR A 518 -1.89 -1.48 19.45
CA THR A 518 -1.40 -2.66 20.18
C THR A 518 0.12 -2.73 20.10
N THR A 519 0.76 -2.90 21.26
CA THR A 519 2.22 -3.14 21.39
C THR A 519 2.48 -4.34 22.31
N ARG A 520 3.76 -4.65 22.59
CA ARG A 520 4.14 -5.78 23.45
C ARG A 520 3.42 -5.72 24.82
N PRO A 521 2.76 -6.80 25.27
CA PRO A 521 2.20 -6.88 26.62
C PRO A 521 3.29 -7.09 27.67
N THR A 522 2.88 -7.25 28.94
CA THR A 522 3.80 -7.42 30.07
C THR A 522 3.84 -8.88 30.54
N ALA A 523 4.85 -9.24 31.33
CA ALA A 523 4.96 -10.60 31.88
C ALA A 523 3.96 -10.88 33.03
N ASP A 524 3.45 -9.84 33.69
CA ASP A 524 2.45 -9.94 34.77
C ASP A 524 1.01 -9.81 34.27
N ASP A 525 0.82 -9.34 33.03
CA ASP A 525 -0.45 -9.10 32.34
C ASP A 525 -0.24 -9.28 30.82
N PRO A 526 -0.64 -10.44 30.24
CA PRO A 526 -0.52 -10.75 28.82
C PRO A 526 -1.44 -9.94 27.89
N GLU A 527 -2.44 -9.21 28.41
CA GLU A 527 -3.39 -8.40 27.62
C GLU A 527 -3.10 -6.89 27.72
N ALA A 528 -2.15 -6.51 28.58
CA ALA A 528 -1.64 -5.14 28.68
C ALA A 528 -1.19 -4.58 27.32
N ASN A 529 -1.41 -3.29 27.11
CA ASN A 529 -1.04 -2.55 25.90
C ASN A 529 -1.72 -3.04 24.59
N ALA A 530 -2.79 -3.84 24.68
CA ALA A 530 -3.70 -4.13 23.58
C ALA A 530 -4.72 -3.00 23.39
N LEU A 531 -5.11 -2.76 22.13
CA LEU A 531 -6.23 -1.89 21.71
C LEU A 531 -6.26 -0.49 22.37
N VAL A 532 -5.10 0.14 22.59
CA VAL A 532 -5.02 1.42 23.30
C VAL A 532 -5.45 2.57 22.39
N GLU A 533 -6.66 3.09 22.59
CA GLU A 533 -7.18 4.27 21.89
C GLU A 533 -6.35 5.54 22.21
N GLY A 534 -5.84 6.19 21.16
CA GLY A 534 -5.15 7.47 21.21
C GLY A 534 -6.09 8.67 20.98
N ALA A 535 -5.55 9.89 21.04
CA ALA A 535 -6.35 11.08 20.77
C ALA A 535 -6.64 11.25 19.26
N PRO A 536 -7.87 11.64 18.86
CA PRO A 536 -8.20 11.87 17.46
C PRO A 536 -7.40 13.03 16.85
N VAL A 537 -6.82 12.79 15.68
CA VAL A 537 -6.11 13.76 14.84
C VAL A 537 -7.08 14.28 13.76
N ALA A 538 -7.18 15.59 13.59
CA ALA A 538 -8.02 16.18 12.54
C ALA A 538 -7.33 16.09 11.17
N VAL A 539 -8.09 15.74 10.14
CA VAL A 539 -7.62 15.73 8.74
C VAL A 539 -7.43 17.17 8.26
N GLY A 540 -6.34 17.41 7.53
CA GLY A 540 -5.96 18.71 7.00
C GLY A 540 -6.78 19.16 5.78
N PRO A 541 -6.74 20.46 5.41
CA PRO A 541 -7.45 20.98 4.22
C PRO A 541 -6.93 20.46 2.88
N ASP A 542 -5.82 19.75 2.90
CA ASP A 542 -5.16 19.00 1.83
C ASP A 542 -5.63 17.52 1.77
N GLY A 543 -6.43 17.06 2.74
CA GLY A 543 -6.91 15.69 2.83
C GLY A 543 -5.99 14.73 3.57
N THR A 544 -4.91 15.21 4.22
CA THR A 544 -3.94 14.34 4.90
C THR A 544 -4.06 14.37 6.43
N ALA A 545 -3.64 13.30 7.10
CA ALA A 545 -3.47 13.28 8.56
C ALA A 545 -2.16 12.57 8.93
N THR A 546 -1.35 13.19 9.79
CA THR A 546 -0.05 12.63 10.22
C THR A 546 -0.15 12.06 11.64
N LEU A 547 0.21 10.80 11.81
CA LEU A 547 0.20 10.07 13.08
C LEU A 547 1.55 9.39 13.34
N ARG A 548 1.86 9.08 14.60
CA ARG A 548 3.05 8.31 14.97
C ARG A 548 2.68 6.88 15.31
N VAL A 549 3.34 5.93 14.66
CA VAL A 549 3.16 4.48 14.84
C VAL A 549 4.39 3.93 15.55
N PRO A 550 4.26 3.39 16.77
CA PRO A 550 5.40 2.84 17.52
C PRO A 550 6.10 1.71 16.77
N ALA A 551 7.40 1.52 17.04
CA ALA A 551 8.12 0.30 16.67
C ALA A 551 7.40 -0.95 17.21
N LYS A 552 7.42 -2.05 16.46
CA LYS A 552 6.84 -3.35 16.85
C LYS A 552 5.38 -3.21 17.34
N SER A 553 4.52 -2.68 16.47
CA SER A 553 3.10 -2.42 16.77
C SER A 553 2.14 -2.80 15.64
N VAL A 554 0.89 -3.04 16.01
CA VAL A 554 -0.25 -3.03 15.09
C VAL A 554 -1.12 -1.84 15.46
N VAL A 555 -1.51 -1.03 14.47
CA VAL A 555 -2.30 0.19 14.67
C VAL A 555 -3.50 0.17 13.75
N THR A 556 -4.68 0.26 14.34
CA THR A 556 -5.93 0.49 13.62
C THR A 556 -6.20 1.99 13.55
N PHE A 557 -6.35 2.54 12.35
CA PHE A 557 -6.75 3.91 12.11
C PHE A 557 -8.26 3.95 11.85
N LEU A 558 -9.02 4.48 12.79
CA LEU A 558 -10.46 4.71 12.66
C LEU A 558 -10.67 6.10 12.05
N VAL A 559 -11.13 6.16 10.80
CA VAL A 559 -11.31 7.39 10.04
C VAL A 559 -12.79 7.76 9.99
N ASP A 560 -13.20 8.73 10.81
CA ASP A 560 -14.57 9.26 10.82
C ASP A 560 -14.73 10.44 9.86
N GLY A 561 -15.87 10.52 9.17
CA GLY A 561 -16.26 11.67 8.36
C GLY A 561 -15.80 11.65 6.90
N VAL A 562 -15.21 10.55 6.44
CA VAL A 562 -14.89 10.33 5.02
C VAL A 562 -16.02 9.59 4.31
N SER A 563 -16.27 9.94 3.03
CA SER A 563 -17.25 9.24 2.20
C SER A 563 -17.07 9.50 0.69
N GLY A 564 -17.59 8.59 -0.14
CA GLY A 564 -17.59 8.70 -1.61
C GLY A 564 -16.21 8.62 -2.26
N VAL A 565 -16.15 8.82 -3.59
CA VAL A 565 -14.94 8.61 -4.41
C VAL A 565 -14.53 9.88 -5.16
N ALA A 566 -13.30 10.35 -4.94
CA ALA A 566 -12.74 11.55 -5.57
C ALA A 566 -12.18 11.27 -6.98
N GLY A 567 -13.07 10.82 -7.87
CA GLY A 567 -12.73 10.39 -9.23
C GLY A 567 -12.35 8.92 -9.31
N ALA A 568 -13.01 8.19 -10.20
CA ALA A 568 -12.69 6.79 -10.47
C ALA A 568 -11.63 6.69 -11.57
N ALA A 569 -10.58 5.90 -11.35
CA ALA A 569 -9.51 5.68 -12.30
C ALA A 569 -9.23 4.17 -12.45
N PRO A 570 -9.36 3.59 -13.67
CA PRO A 570 -9.72 4.21 -14.93
C PRO A 570 -11.24 4.43 -15.09
N ALA A 571 -11.66 5.56 -15.65
CA ALA A 571 -13.06 5.89 -15.93
C ALA A 571 -13.59 5.20 -17.20
N ASP A 572 -14.92 5.07 -17.30
CA ASP A 572 -15.58 4.50 -18.48
C ASP A 572 -15.52 5.43 -19.70
N GLY A 573 -15.31 4.88 -20.90
CA GLY A 573 -15.31 5.62 -22.17
C GLY A 573 -14.13 6.59 -22.37
N THR A 574 -13.29 6.81 -21.36
CA THR A 574 -12.07 7.62 -21.46
C THR A 574 -10.97 6.88 -22.20
N SER A 575 -10.18 7.62 -22.98
CA SER A 575 -9.03 7.09 -23.70
C SER A 575 -7.76 7.15 -22.85
N TYR A 576 -7.02 6.04 -22.84
CA TYR A 576 -5.83 5.82 -22.02
C TYR A 576 -4.65 5.31 -22.85
N LEU A 577 -3.43 5.72 -22.48
CA LEU A 577 -2.25 4.90 -22.69
C LEU A 577 -2.20 3.86 -21.55
N LEU A 578 -2.03 2.58 -21.87
CA LEU A 578 -1.74 1.53 -20.88
C LEU A 578 -0.24 1.37 -20.79
N ARG A 579 0.39 1.85 -19.70
CA ARG A 579 1.85 1.79 -19.51
C ARG A 579 2.22 0.71 -18.50
N GLY A 580 2.97 -0.29 -18.94
CA GLY A 580 3.40 -1.42 -18.10
C GLY A 580 4.38 -0.96 -17.02
N ALA A 581 4.13 -1.36 -15.77
CA ALA A 581 4.83 -0.85 -14.59
C ALA A 581 6.33 -1.18 -14.62
N GLY A 582 6.70 -2.43 -14.95
CA GLY A 582 8.10 -2.87 -15.00
C GLY A 582 8.89 -2.42 -16.23
N SER A 583 8.21 -2.04 -17.31
CA SER A 583 8.85 -1.68 -18.59
C SER A 583 8.90 -0.17 -18.87
N GLY A 584 8.03 0.61 -18.23
CA GLY A 584 7.82 2.04 -18.51
C GLY A 584 7.23 2.32 -19.90
N ARG A 585 6.88 1.28 -20.67
CA ARG A 585 6.46 1.33 -22.08
C ARG A 585 4.96 1.14 -22.25
N VAL A 586 4.43 1.62 -23.38
CA VAL A 586 2.98 1.64 -23.64
C VAL A 586 2.53 0.49 -24.53
N LEU A 587 1.40 -0.12 -24.18
CA LEU A 587 0.75 -1.16 -24.97
C LEU A 587 0.36 -0.61 -26.35
N THR A 588 0.82 -1.27 -27.41
CA THR A 588 0.69 -0.84 -28.80
C THR A 588 0.07 -1.94 -29.64
N SER A 589 -0.98 -1.61 -30.39
CA SER A 589 -1.71 -2.50 -31.26
C SER A 589 -1.11 -2.57 -32.68
N HIS A 590 -1.23 -3.73 -33.33
CA HIS A 590 -0.68 -3.98 -34.66
C HIS A 590 -1.71 -4.53 -35.65
N VAL A 591 -1.37 -4.54 -36.93
CA VAL A 591 -2.15 -5.16 -38.02
C VAL A 591 -1.19 -5.92 -38.95
N GLY A 592 -1.35 -7.24 -39.06
CA GLY A 592 -0.61 -8.05 -40.05
C GLY A 592 0.03 -9.31 -39.49
N THR A 593 1.15 -9.72 -40.06
CA THR A 593 1.87 -10.96 -39.72
C THR A 593 2.92 -10.70 -38.63
N GLY A 594 2.45 -10.61 -37.39
CA GLY A 594 3.27 -10.40 -36.18
C GLY A 594 2.42 -10.65 -34.92
N PRO A 595 2.95 -10.38 -33.71
CA PRO A 595 2.11 -10.32 -32.52
C PRO A 595 1.06 -9.20 -32.69
N ALA A 596 -0.16 -9.41 -32.18
CA ALA A 596 -1.21 -8.39 -32.28
C ALA A 596 -0.95 -7.17 -31.38
N LEU A 597 -0.14 -7.36 -30.34
CA LEU A 597 0.22 -6.39 -29.31
C LEU A 597 1.73 -6.43 -29.05
N THR A 598 2.35 -5.27 -28.85
CA THR A 598 3.69 -5.15 -28.24
C THR A 598 3.70 -4.05 -27.19
N ILE A 599 4.75 -3.97 -26.36
CA ILE A 599 5.10 -2.73 -25.67
C ILE A 599 6.06 -1.88 -26.50
N GLU A 600 5.83 -0.57 -26.56
CA GLU A 600 6.67 0.37 -27.31
C GLU A 600 6.99 1.64 -26.52
N ASN A 601 7.92 2.43 -27.04
CA ASN A 601 8.08 3.81 -26.58
C ASN A 601 6.85 4.65 -27.02
N LEU A 602 6.47 5.67 -26.25
CA LEU A 602 5.40 6.60 -26.62
C LEU A 602 5.75 7.35 -27.92
N THR A 603 4.82 7.42 -28.86
CA THR A 603 5.03 8.10 -30.15
C THR A 603 5.24 9.61 -30.01
N ALA A 604 6.13 10.15 -30.84
CA ALA A 604 6.36 11.58 -31.03
C ALA A 604 5.67 12.15 -32.29
N THR A 605 4.99 11.31 -33.08
CA THR A 605 4.49 11.67 -34.40
C THR A 605 2.98 11.87 -34.38
N PRO A 606 2.46 13.11 -34.60
CA PRO A 606 1.04 13.34 -34.73
C PRO A 606 0.47 12.73 -36.02
N GLY A 607 -0.74 12.21 -35.92
CA GLY A 607 -1.51 11.71 -37.06
C GLY A 607 -1.95 12.80 -38.03
N THR A 608 -2.10 12.42 -39.30
CA THR A 608 -2.70 13.29 -40.35
C THR A 608 -3.84 12.59 -41.09
N GLY A 609 -4.39 11.52 -40.51
CA GLY A 609 -5.32 10.58 -41.15
C GLY A 609 -6.62 10.36 -40.38
N ALA A 610 -7.29 9.25 -40.71
CA ALA A 610 -8.51 8.79 -40.04
C ALA A 610 -8.19 7.89 -38.83
N PRO A 611 -9.15 7.65 -37.91
CA PRO A 611 -8.93 6.77 -36.75
C PRO A 611 -8.38 5.40 -37.14
N GLY A 612 -7.40 4.91 -36.36
CA GLY A 612 -6.67 3.68 -36.62
C GLY A 612 -5.55 3.79 -37.67
N THR A 613 -5.17 5.01 -38.09
CA THR A 613 -4.06 5.23 -39.05
C THR A 613 -2.94 6.13 -38.52
N ASN A 614 -3.14 6.75 -37.37
CA ASN A 614 -2.13 7.50 -36.63
C ASN A 614 -1.37 6.56 -35.68
N PRO A 615 -0.02 6.64 -35.57
CA PRO A 615 0.73 5.87 -34.59
C PRO A 615 0.26 6.01 -33.14
N ALA A 616 -0.37 7.14 -32.76
CA ALA A 616 -0.90 7.31 -31.41
C ALA A 616 -2.24 6.56 -31.20
N ASP A 617 -3.07 6.42 -32.23
CA ASP A 617 -4.32 5.63 -32.15
C ASP A 617 -4.02 4.15 -31.83
N LEU A 618 -2.86 3.66 -32.26
CA LEU A 618 -2.39 2.31 -31.96
C LEU A 618 -1.94 2.15 -30.50
N GLN A 619 -1.62 3.25 -29.81
CA GLN A 619 -1.22 3.26 -28.39
C GLN A 619 -2.36 3.69 -27.45
N ALA A 620 -3.47 4.18 -28.03
CA ALA A 620 -4.66 4.59 -27.31
C ALA A 620 -5.64 3.42 -27.16
N TRP A 621 -6.15 3.26 -25.95
CA TRP A 621 -7.12 2.24 -25.56
C TRP A 621 -8.32 2.88 -24.88
N THR A 622 -9.49 2.27 -24.98
CA THR A 622 -10.72 2.72 -24.31
C THR A 622 -11.35 1.54 -23.58
N LEU A 623 -11.79 1.77 -22.35
CA LEU A 623 -12.55 0.80 -21.56
C LEU A 623 -14.04 1.04 -21.74
N HIS A 624 -14.80 -0.05 -21.83
CA HIS A 624 -16.26 -0.04 -21.88
C HIS A 624 -16.78 -1.01 -20.83
N THR A 625 -17.41 -0.49 -19.80
CA THR A 625 -17.79 -1.23 -18.59
C THR A 625 -19.06 -2.03 -18.85
N LEU A 626 -19.01 -3.32 -18.55
CA LEU A 626 -20.08 -4.28 -18.80
C LEU A 626 -20.87 -4.58 -17.53
N SER A 627 -20.17 -4.69 -16.39
CA SER A 627 -20.71 -4.93 -15.05
C SER A 627 -19.75 -4.40 -13.98
N GLY A 628 -20.21 -4.35 -12.72
CA GLY A 628 -19.35 -4.17 -11.55
C GLY A 628 -18.61 -2.82 -11.44
N GLU A 629 -19.14 -1.72 -12.01
CA GLU A 629 -18.45 -0.42 -11.95
C GLU A 629 -18.16 0.00 -10.49
N GLY A 630 -16.89 0.33 -10.19
CA GLY A 630 -16.40 0.66 -8.84
C GLY A 630 -16.04 -0.55 -7.96
N THR A 631 -16.23 -1.78 -8.44
CA THR A 631 -15.96 -3.02 -7.69
C THR A 631 -14.76 -3.80 -8.24
N ASN A 632 -14.31 -4.78 -7.46
CA ASN A 632 -13.26 -5.73 -7.80
C ASN A 632 -13.72 -6.85 -8.77
N LEU A 633 -15.02 -6.90 -9.10
CA LEU A 633 -15.64 -7.67 -10.19
C LEU A 633 -15.99 -6.78 -11.40
N ARG A 634 -15.27 -5.66 -11.60
CA ARG A 634 -15.51 -4.78 -12.75
C ARG A 634 -15.05 -5.42 -14.07
N THR A 635 -16.00 -6.04 -14.76
CA THR A 635 -15.80 -6.59 -16.11
C THR A 635 -15.92 -5.49 -17.16
N VAL A 636 -14.91 -5.37 -18.01
CA VAL A 636 -14.82 -4.42 -19.12
C VAL A 636 -14.57 -5.14 -20.45
N ALA A 637 -15.06 -4.55 -21.54
CA ALA A 637 -14.51 -4.76 -22.87
C ALA A 637 -13.48 -3.66 -23.16
N VAL A 638 -12.38 -4.00 -23.83
CA VAL A 638 -11.29 -3.05 -24.13
C VAL A 638 -11.17 -2.89 -25.64
N THR A 639 -11.11 -1.66 -26.15
CA THR A 639 -10.89 -1.38 -27.58
C THR A 639 -9.65 -0.54 -27.83
N ASP A 640 -8.95 -0.76 -28.95
CA ASP A 640 -7.92 0.16 -29.43
C ASP A 640 -8.52 1.44 -30.08
N GLY A 641 -7.68 2.41 -30.43
CA GLY A 641 -8.08 3.63 -31.16
C GLY A 641 -8.58 3.41 -32.60
N ALA A 642 -8.62 2.16 -33.08
CA ALA A 642 -9.29 1.77 -34.32
C ALA A 642 -10.68 1.14 -34.08
N GLY A 643 -11.11 1.00 -32.83
CA GLY A 643 -12.38 0.36 -32.44
C GLY A 643 -12.37 -1.17 -32.51
N ARG A 644 -11.19 -1.80 -32.50
CA ARG A 644 -11.02 -3.26 -32.44
C ARG A 644 -10.98 -3.71 -30.99
N PHE A 645 -11.69 -4.79 -30.68
CA PHE A 645 -11.78 -5.35 -29.34
C PHE A 645 -10.58 -6.24 -29.03
N LEU A 646 -10.00 -6.05 -27.85
CA LEU A 646 -8.97 -6.92 -27.27
C LEU A 646 -9.60 -8.26 -26.87
N ALA A 647 -9.04 -9.35 -27.37
CA ALA A 647 -9.51 -10.70 -27.07
C ALA A 647 -8.37 -11.64 -26.68
N SER A 648 -8.58 -12.46 -25.66
CA SER A 648 -7.69 -13.59 -25.33
C SER A 648 -7.92 -14.75 -26.30
N THR A 649 -6.88 -15.54 -26.56
CA THR A 649 -6.90 -16.68 -27.50
C THR A 649 -6.18 -17.89 -26.90
N PRO A 650 -6.57 -19.13 -27.28
CA PRO A 650 -5.99 -20.34 -26.69
C PRO A 650 -4.46 -20.42 -26.83
N GLY A 651 -3.80 -20.79 -25.73
CA GLY A 651 -2.34 -20.88 -25.67
C GLY A 651 -1.66 -19.53 -25.47
N HIS A 652 -2.04 -18.82 -24.40
CA HIS A 652 -1.31 -17.65 -23.87
C HIS A 652 -1.24 -16.44 -24.83
N GLY A 653 -2.18 -16.34 -25.77
CA GLY A 653 -2.15 -15.36 -26.86
C GLY A 653 -3.22 -14.27 -26.73
N ALA A 654 -2.91 -13.05 -27.19
CA ALA A 654 -3.87 -11.97 -27.34
C ALA A 654 -4.07 -11.59 -28.82
N ALA A 655 -5.27 -11.14 -29.17
CA ALA A 655 -5.69 -10.77 -30.51
C ALA A 655 -6.58 -9.51 -30.51
N LEU A 656 -6.77 -8.93 -31.70
CA LEU A 656 -7.64 -7.78 -31.92
C LEU A 656 -8.72 -8.13 -32.95
N VAL A 657 -9.98 -8.10 -32.52
CA VAL A 657 -11.13 -8.56 -33.31
C VAL A 657 -12.07 -7.42 -33.66
N THR A 658 -12.65 -7.47 -34.87
CA THR A 658 -13.77 -6.59 -35.24
C THR A 658 -15.05 -7.15 -34.64
N SER A 659 -15.65 -6.41 -33.72
CA SER A 659 -16.79 -6.81 -32.89
C SER A 659 -17.64 -5.57 -32.55
N ASP A 660 -18.68 -5.74 -31.74
CA ASP A 660 -19.44 -4.65 -31.13
C ASP A 660 -19.68 -4.92 -29.64
N LEU A 661 -20.11 -3.91 -28.89
CA LEU A 661 -20.28 -4.01 -27.43
C LEU A 661 -21.30 -5.09 -27.00
N GLY A 662 -22.36 -5.31 -27.78
CA GLY A 662 -23.34 -6.37 -27.48
C GLY A 662 -22.75 -7.77 -27.69
N THR A 663 -21.90 -7.91 -28.71
CA THR A 663 -21.16 -9.14 -29.00
C THR A 663 -20.07 -9.39 -27.97
N ALA A 664 -19.33 -8.37 -27.54
CA ALA A 664 -18.34 -8.45 -26.47
C ALA A 664 -18.97 -8.82 -25.12
N ALA A 665 -20.11 -8.20 -24.77
CA ALA A 665 -20.89 -8.54 -23.57
C ALA A 665 -21.44 -9.99 -23.58
N GLY A 666 -21.52 -10.64 -24.74
CA GLY A 666 -21.87 -12.06 -24.87
C GLY A 666 -20.69 -13.00 -25.14
N THR A 667 -19.44 -12.51 -25.15
CA THR A 667 -18.24 -13.29 -25.52
C THR A 667 -17.17 -13.19 -24.43
N PRO A 668 -17.05 -14.17 -23.52
CA PRO A 668 -16.05 -14.15 -22.43
C PRO A 668 -14.60 -13.90 -22.88
N ALA A 669 -14.25 -14.31 -24.12
CA ALA A 669 -12.91 -14.07 -24.66
C ALA A 669 -12.62 -12.59 -25.01
N GLN A 670 -13.62 -11.71 -24.99
CA GLN A 670 -13.51 -10.25 -25.15
C GLN A 670 -13.74 -9.50 -23.82
N GLN A 671 -13.87 -10.23 -22.70
CA GLN A 671 -14.19 -9.70 -21.39
C GLN A 671 -12.98 -9.81 -20.47
N TRP A 672 -12.73 -8.71 -19.75
CA TRP A 672 -11.57 -8.56 -18.88
C TRP A 672 -12.03 -8.01 -17.53
N ILE A 673 -11.65 -8.66 -16.43
CA ILE A 673 -11.87 -8.13 -15.08
C ILE A 673 -10.66 -7.23 -14.73
N LEU A 674 -10.94 -6.03 -14.23
CA LEU A 674 -9.91 -5.15 -13.68
C LEU A 674 -9.59 -5.54 -12.24
N ASN A 675 -8.34 -5.92 -11.98
CA ASN A 675 -7.82 -6.23 -10.65
C ASN A 675 -6.82 -5.16 -10.20
N SER A 676 -6.73 -4.87 -8.90
CA SER A 676 -5.67 -4.04 -8.31
C SER A 676 -5.34 -4.46 -6.87
N LEU A 677 -4.08 -4.29 -6.48
CA LEU A 677 -3.59 -4.48 -5.11
C LEU A 677 -3.22 -3.15 -4.43
N ASN A 678 -3.44 -2.00 -5.09
CA ASN A 678 -2.93 -0.70 -4.63
C ASN A 678 -3.64 0.55 -5.19
N GLY A 679 -4.69 0.41 -6.01
CA GLY A 679 -5.41 1.54 -6.64
C GLY A 679 -4.57 2.40 -7.61
N ARG A 680 -3.31 2.04 -7.87
CA ARG A 680 -2.36 2.80 -8.71
C ARG A 680 -2.03 2.05 -10.00
N THR A 681 -1.91 0.73 -9.91
CA THR A 681 -1.67 -0.18 -11.02
C THR A 681 -2.78 -1.23 -11.08
N TYR A 682 -3.19 -1.57 -12.29
CA TYR A 682 -4.25 -2.54 -12.56
C TYR A 682 -3.74 -3.66 -13.46
N SER A 683 -4.22 -4.88 -13.26
CA SER A 683 -4.09 -5.95 -14.25
C SER A 683 -5.43 -6.26 -14.90
N LEU A 684 -5.38 -6.89 -16.08
CA LEU A 684 -6.53 -7.23 -16.91
C LEU A 684 -6.63 -8.75 -16.99
N LEU A 685 -7.56 -9.34 -16.25
CA LEU A 685 -7.81 -10.78 -16.16
C LEU A 685 -8.83 -11.21 -17.22
N SER A 686 -8.45 -12.07 -18.16
CA SER A 686 -9.41 -12.62 -19.15
C SER A 686 -10.39 -13.58 -18.50
N VAL A 687 -11.69 -13.35 -18.71
CA VAL A 687 -12.76 -14.23 -18.22
C VAL A 687 -12.73 -15.60 -18.90
N ALA A 688 -12.34 -15.68 -20.18
CA ALA A 688 -12.28 -16.97 -20.90
C ALA A 688 -11.02 -17.80 -20.64
N ALA A 689 -9.93 -17.17 -20.19
CA ALA A 689 -8.66 -17.87 -19.96
C ALA A 689 -8.33 -18.06 -18.48
N THR A 690 -8.85 -17.21 -17.59
CA THR A 690 -8.36 -17.07 -16.20
C THR A 690 -6.85 -16.80 -16.18
N GLU A 691 -6.44 -15.89 -17.05
CA GLU A 691 -5.05 -15.44 -17.28
C GLU A 691 -5.02 -13.92 -17.40
N GLN A 692 -3.98 -13.26 -16.87
CA GLN A 692 -3.80 -11.82 -16.95
C GLN A 692 -3.06 -11.40 -18.23
N LEU A 693 -3.30 -10.17 -18.71
CA LEU A 693 -2.60 -9.57 -19.84
C LEU A 693 -1.11 -9.36 -19.52
N ASP A 694 -0.25 -10.07 -20.26
CA ASP A 694 1.14 -10.35 -19.88
C ASP A 694 2.17 -9.78 -20.87
N ILE A 695 3.22 -9.12 -20.38
CA ILE A 695 4.39 -8.75 -21.20
C ILE A 695 5.32 -9.96 -21.30
N ASN A 696 5.16 -10.74 -22.38
CA ASN A 696 5.74 -12.07 -22.57
C ASN A 696 7.18 -12.22 -22.06
N GLY A 697 7.36 -13.07 -21.04
CA GLY A 697 8.69 -13.39 -20.50
C GLY A 697 9.36 -12.21 -19.79
N GLU A 698 8.57 -11.31 -19.20
CA GLU A 698 8.98 -10.11 -18.46
C GLU A 698 9.81 -9.11 -19.28
N GLY A 699 9.76 -9.22 -20.61
CA GLY A 699 10.70 -8.53 -21.50
C GLY A 699 10.47 -7.01 -21.57
N THR A 700 11.30 -6.22 -20.92
CA THR A 700 11.13 -4.75 -20.84
C THR A 700 11.41 -3.97 -22.14
N ALA A 701 11.92 -4.61 -23.19
CA ALA A 701 12.32 -3.98 -24.45
C ALA A 701 11.13 -3.50 -25.32
N ALA A 702 11.36 -2.49 -26.16
CA ALA A 702 10.42 -2.12 -27.22
C ALA A 702 10.33 -3.25 -28.26
N GLY A 703 9.12 -3.58 -28.70
CA GLY A 703 8.84 -4.72 -29.58
C GLY A 703 8.67 -6.07 -28.87
N THR A 704 8.77 -6.15 -27.54
CA THR A 704 8.32 -7.34 -26.79
C THR A 704 6.82 -7.54 -27.00
N GLY A 705 6.41 -8.74 -27.40
CA GLY A 705 5.00 -9.09 -27.58
C GLY A 705 4.23 -9.16 -26.26
N VAL A 706 2.92 -8.90 -26.32
CA VAL A 706 2.00 -9.02 -25.18
C VAL A 706 0.96 -10.10 -25.47
N GLY A 707 0.70 -10.94 -24.49
CA GLY A 707 -0.17 -12.12 -24.56
C GLY A 707 -1.02 -12.24 -23.30
N THR A 708 -1.31 -13.47 -22.87
CA THR A 708 -1.90 -13.76 -21.56
C THR A 708 -1.06 -14.79 -20.82
N TRP A 709 -1.02 -14.74 -19.49
CA TRP A 709 -0.32 -15.74 -18.68
C TRP A 709 -0.98 -15.93 -17.31
N ALA A 710 -0.59 -16.99 -16.60
CA ALA A 710 -1.03 -17.25 -15.24
C ALA A 710 -0.77 -16.03 -14.32
N SER A 711 -1.79 -15.68 -13.51
CA SER A 711 -1.78 -14.49 -12.66
C SER A 711 -0.63 -14.47 -11.66
N SER A 712 -0.05 -13.28 -11.48
CA SER A 712 1.03 -13.01 -10.52
C SER A 712 0.89 -11.60 -9.94
N THR A 713 1.80 -11.24 -9.02
CA THR A 713 1.99 -9.86 -8.56
C THR A 713 3.08 -9.11 -9.35
N GLY A 714 3.55 -9.71 -10.46
CA GLY A 714 4.69 -9.23 -11.24
C GLY A 714 4.42 -7.93 -11.99
N ALA A 715 5.42 -7.03 -12.01
CA ALA A 715 5.35 -5.73 -12.69
C ALA A 715 5.22 -5.84 -14.24
N HIS A 716 5.27 -7.04 -14.79
CA HIS A 716 5.05 -7.37 -16.20
C HIS A 716 3.55 -7.63 -16.54
N GLN A 717 2.68 -7.82 -15.53
CA GLN A 717 1.21 -7.91 -15.67
C GLN A 717 0.48 -6.65 -15.14
N ALA A 718 1.20 -5.76 -14.47
CA ALA A 718 0.67 -4.52 -13.89
C ALA A 718 0.76 -3.32 -14.85
N TRP A 719 -0.34 -2.59 -15.03
CA TRP A 719 -0.48 -1.48 -15.97
C TRP A 719 -0.96 -0.20 -15.26
N THR A 720 -0.42 0.95 -15.65
CA THR A 720 -0.92 2.28 -15.28
C THR A 720 -1.75 2.86 -16.42
N PHE A 721 -2.90 3.46 -16.09
CA PHE A 721 -3.84 4.03 -17.05
C PHE A 721 -3.65 5.55 -17.14
N GLN A 722 -3.02 6.02 -18.22
CA GLN A 722 -2.65 7.42 -18.41
C GLN A 722 -3.61 8.12 -19.38
N ASP A 723 -4.50 8.95 -18.84
CA ASP A 723 -5.56 9.68 -19.57
C ASP A 723 -4.97 10.53 -20.72
N THR A 724 -5.49 10.37 -21.93
CA THR A 724 -5.03 11.10 -23.12
C THR A 724 -5.65 12.50 -23.26
N THR A 725 -6.55 12.90 -22.35
CA THR A 725 -7.24 14.20 -22.36
C THR A 725 -6.26 15.36 -22.14
N LEU A 726 -6.11 16.19 -23.18
CA LEU A 726 -5.27 17.39 -23.15
C LEU A 726 -5.82 18.44 -22.17
N GLN A 727 -5.05 18.73 -21.12
CA GLN A 727 -5.36 19.81 -20.16
C GLN A 727 -4.95 21.19 -20.69
N GLY A 728 -3.98 21.25 -21.61
CA GLY A 728 -3.57 22.47 -22.29
C GLY A 728 -2.17 22.38 -22.91
N VAL A 729 -1.64 23.52 -23.34
CA VAL A 729 -0.23 23.69 -23.76
C VAL A 729 0.40 24.82 -22.95
N GLY A 730 1.72 24.78 -22.76
CA GLY A 730 2.45 25.85 -22.06
C GLY A 730 2.32 27.21 -22.74
N GLU A 731 2.29 28.30 -21.96
CA GLU A 731 2.49 29.65 -22.52
C GLU A 731 3.92 29.77 -23.04
N VAL A 732 4.07 30.23 -24.27
CA VAL A 732 5.37 30.55 -24.86
C VAL A 732 5.73 31.99 -24.54
N GLN A 733 6.97 32.24 -24.16
CA GLN A 733 7.49 33.59 -23.93
C GLN A 733 8.65 33.85 -24.88
N ALA A 734 8.66 35.04 -25.50
CA ALA A 734 9.70 35.43 -26.46
C ALA A 734 10.00 36.93 -26.40
N GLU A 735 11.16 37.34 -26.91
CA GLU A 735 11.53 38.75 -27.07
C GLU A 735 11.93 39.09 -28.51
N THR A 736 11.71 40.34 -28.90
CA THR A 736 12.21 40.86 -30.18
C THR A 736 12.55 42.36 -30.11
N PRO A 737 13.59 42.82 -30.82
CA PRO A 737 13.81 44.24 -31.06
C PRO A 737 12.63 44.90 -31.79
N ALA A 738 12.33 46.14 -31.43
CA ALA A 738 11.31 46.92 -32.14
C ALA A 738 11.62 47.02 -33.65
N GLY A 739 10.60 46.80 -34.48
CA GLY A 739 10.72 46.70 -35.94
C GLY A 739 11.18 45.33 -36.46
N THR A 740 11.38 44.33 -35.58
CA THR A 740 11.78 42.95 -35.94
C THR A 740 10.71 41.96 -35.49
N ALA A 741 10.35 40.99 -36.34
CA ALA A 741 9.44 39.91 -35.95
C ALA A 741 10.17 38.86 -35.06
N PRO A 742 9.49 38.27 -34.06
CA PRO A 742 10.09 37.29 -33.17
C PRO A 742 10.37 35.95 -33.85
N SER A 743 11.32 35.20 -33.31
CA SER A 743 11.49 33.78 -33.62
C SER A 743 10.75 32.95 -32.58
N LEU A 744 9.51 32.56 -32.89
CA LEU A 744 8.73 31.65 -32.04
C LEU A 744 9.09 30.18 -32.32
N PRO A 745 8.96 29.27 -31.33
CA PRO A 745 9.23 27.85 -31.52
C PRO A 745 8.20 27.22 -32.47
N THR A 746 8.64 26.24 -33.25
CA THR A 746 7.77 25.51 -34.20
C THR A 746 6.95 24.39 -33.53
N THR A 747 7.19 24.13 -32.25
CA THR A 747 6.48 23.16 -31.42
C THR A 747 6.14 23.77 -30.05
N VAL A 748 5.15 23.21 -29.37
CA VAL A 748 4.84 23.47 -27.96
C VAL A 748 4.66 22.16 -27.20
N GLU A 749 4.85 22.20 -25.89
CA GLU A 749 4.66 21.04 -25.02
C GLU A 749 3.20 20.94 -24.53
N PRO A 750 2.50 19.82 -24.83
CA PRO A 750 1.17 19.53 -24.31
C PRO A 750 1.26 19.06 -22.85
N ARG A 751 0.19 19.31 -22.08
CA ARG A 751 0.04 18.86 -20.69
C ARG A 751 -1.21 17.99 -20.56
N TYR A 752 -1.04 16.87 -19.88
CA TYR A 752 -2.06 15.87 -19.57
C TYR A 752 -2.08 15.63 -18.05
N ALA A 753 -3.02 14.83 -17.55
CA ALA A 753 -3.10 14.51 -16.11
C ALA A 753 -1.83 13.84 -15.56
N TRP A 754 -1.10 13.10 -16.39
CA TRP A 754 0.17 12.45 -16.07
C TRP A 754 1.42 13.32 -16.33
N GLY A 755 1.25 14.61 -16.65
CA GLY A 755 2.33 15.58 -16.82
C GLY A 755 2.56 16.06 -18.26
N THR A 756 3.79 16.45 -18.57
CA THR A 756 4.18 16.99 -19.88
C THR A 756 4.37 15.88 -20.91
N GLY A 757 3.70 16.00 -22.06
CA GLY A 757 3.89 15.09 -23.18
C GLY A 757 4.89 15.58 -24.23
N THR A 758 5.10 14.77 -25.27
CA THR A 758 6.05 15.05 -26.35
C THR A 758 5.72 16.36 -27.10
N PRO A 759 6.70 17.22 -27.46
CA PRO A 759 6.44 18.47 -28.17
C PRO A 759 5.72 18.27 -29.52
N VAL A 760 4.64 19.03 -29.74
CA VAL A 760 3.77 18.94 -30.93
C VAL A 760 3.78 20.22 -31.78
N PRO A 761 3.58 20.15 -33.11
CA PRO A 761 3.69 21.32 -34.00
C PRO A 761 2.68 22.43 -33.69
N VAL A 762 3.13 23.68 -33.84
CA VAL A 762 2.28 24.88 -33.72
C VAL A 762 2.48 25.82 -34.91
N VAL A 763 1.40 26.46 -35.36
CA VAL A 763 1.41 27.52 -36.37
C VAL A 763 0.96 28.83 -35.73
N TRP A 764 1.79 29.86 -35.78
CA TRP A 764 1.56 31.16 -35.14
C TRP A 764 0.98 32.21 -36.09
N ASP A 765 -0.05 32.94 -35.66
CA ASP A 765 -0.64 34.07 -36.40
C ASP A 765 0.11 35.37 -36.08
N LEU A 766 1.23 35.59 -36.76
CA LEU A 766 2.12 36.74 -36.51
C LEU A 766 1.55 38.06 -37.09
N PRO A 767 1.40 39.13 -36.29
CA PRO A 767 1.04 40.44 -36.82
C PRO A 767 2.09 41.00 -37.79
N ALA A 768 1.61 41.77 -38.77
CA ALA A 768 2.40 42.26 -39.90
C ALA A 768 3.43 43.37 -39.59
N ALA A 769 3.45 43.90 -38.36
CA ALA A 769 4.35 44.99 -37.94
C ALA A 769 4.67 44.90 -36.44
N TRP A 770 5.90 45.29 -36.08
CA TRP A 770 6.49 45.08 -34.75
C TRP A 770 7.13 46.35 -34.19
N ASP A 771 6.69 47.53 -34.64
CA ASP A 771 7.36 48.82 -34.38
C ASP A 771 7.09 49.43 -32.99
N THR A 772 6.10 48.93 -32.27
CA THR A 772 5.67 49.49 -30.96
C THR A 772 6.23 48.66 -29.82
N ALA A 773 7.02 49.28 -28.95
CA ALA A 773 7.56 48.62 -27.76
C ALA A 773 6.47 48.33 -26.71
N GLY A 774 6.56 47.17 -26.06
CA GLY A 774 5.56 46.62 -25.15
C GLY A 774 5.28 45.13 -25.44
N THR A 775 4.34 44.54 -24.72
CA THR A 775 3.93 43.13 -24.94
C THR A 775 2.93 43.01 -26.09
N VAL A 776 3.15 42.04 -26.97
CA VAL A 776 2.21 41.59 -28.01
C VAL A 776 1.81 40.15 -27.72
N THR A 777 0.51 39.90 -27.54
CA THR A 777 -0.03 38.54 -27.48
C THR A 777 -0.22 38.00 -28.89
N VAL A 778 0.41 36.86 -29.19
CA VAL A 778 0.29 36.12 -30.44
C VAL A 778 -0.44 34.81 -30.16
N THR A 779 -1.46 34.48 -30.94
CA THR A 779 -2.14 33.18 -30.88
C THR A 779 -1.51 32.20 -31.87
N GLY A 780 -1.38 30.95 -31.47
CA GLY A 780 -1.02 29.84 -32.33
C GLY A 780 -2.05 28.72 -32.28
N THR A 781 -2.07 27.87 -33.29
CA THR A 781 -2.94 26.69 -33.37
C THR A 781 -2.13 25.45 -33.72
N GLY A 782 -2.52 24.32 -33.15
CA GLY A 782 -1.96 23.01 -33.50
C GLY A 782 -2.90 21.88 -33.10
N THR A 783 -2.41 20.65 -33.23
CA THR A 783 -3.09 19.43 -32.82
C THR A 783 -2.10 18.58 -32.03
N ASP A 784 -2.55 17.96 -30.94
CA ASP A 784 -1.70 17.04 -30.17
C ASP A 784 -1.48 15.70 -30.91
N VAL A 785 -0.81 14.74 -30.26
CA VAL A 785 -0.57 13.41 -30.87
C VAL A 785 -1.83 12.56 -30.99
N PHE A 786 -2.87 12.81 -30.18
CA PHE A 786 -4.12 12.06 -30.11
C PHE A 786 -5.25 12.65 -30.98
N GLY A 787 -5.03 13.82 -31.57
CA GLY A 787 -5.99 14.49 -32.46
C GLY A 787 -6.72 15.68 -31.82
N THR A 788 -6.44 16.04 -30.57
CA THR A 788 -7.05 17.19 -29.90
C THR A 788 -6.49 18.50 -30.48
N ALA A 789 -7.35 19.32 -31.06
CA ALA A 789 -6.97 20.66 -31.53
C ALA A 789 -6.77 21.61 -30.34
N PHE A 790 -5.68 22.37 -30.33
CA PHE A 790 -5.34 23.31 -29.26
C PHE A 790 -5.08 24.73 -29.77
N GLN A 791 -5.21 25.71 -28.86
CA GLN A 791 -4.68 27.05 -29.03
C GLN A 791 -3.49 27.26 -28.11
N ALA A 792 -2.38 27.71 -28.66
CA ALA A 792 -1.20 28.15 -27.93
C ALA A 792 -1.21 29.67 -27.80
N THR A 793 -0.65 30.20 -26.72
CA THR A 793 -0.42 31.64 -26.53
C THR A 793 1.07 31.90 -26.46
N ALA A 794 1.55 32.85 -27.24
CA ALA A 794 2.88 33.41 -27.12
C ALA A 794 2.80 34.87 -26.65
N LEU A 795 3.44 35.19 -25.53
CA LEU A 795 3.62 36.57 -25.07
C LEU A 795 4.99 37.07 -25.52
N VAL A 796 4.97 38.01 -26.47
CA VAL A 796 6.18 38.53 -27.12
C VAL A 796 6.46 39.93 -26.62
N ASP A 797 7.59 40.14 -25.95
CA ASP A 797 8.01 41.46 -25.48
C ASP A 797 8.90 42.17 -26.50
N VAL A 798 8.40 43.31 -26.97
CA VAL A 798 9.00 44.11 -28.03
C VAL A 798 9.78 45.27 -27.43
N GLY A 799 11.07 45.40 -27.73
CA GLY A 799 11.85 46.56 -27.29
C GLY A 799 13.35 46.32 -27.13
N SER A 800 13.87 46.63 -25.95
CA SER A 800 15.27 46.41 -25.58
C SER A 800 15.34 46.06 -24.09
N PHE A 801 16.32 45.24 -23.72
CA PHE A 801 16.59 44.91 -22.32
C PHE A 801 16.92 46.17 -21.52
N ALA A 802 16.37 46.26 -20.32
CA ALA A 802 16.47 47.45 -19.46
C ALA A 802 17.06 47.17 -18.08
N ILE A 803 16.87 45.97 -17.55
CA ILE A 803 17.33 45.56 -16.22
C ILE A 803 17.47 44.02 -16.14
N THR A 804 18.36 43.54 -15.27
CA THR A 804 18.58 42.13 -14.94
C THR A 804 18.05 41.83 -13.54
N ASP A 805 17.77 40.57 -13.23
CA ASP A 805 17.42 40.13 -11.89
C ASP A 805 18.66 39.80 -11.04
N PRO A 806 18.62 40.05 -9.72
CA PRO A 806 19.60 39.51 -8.81
C PRO A 806 19.42 37.99 -8.73
N VAL A 807 20.52 37.25 -8.80
CA VAL A 807 20.54 35.78 -8.70
C VAL A 807 21.37 35.33 -7.49
N THR A 808 21.19 34.10 -7.05
CA THR A 808 21.87 33.53 -5.88
C THR A 808 22.65 32.27 -6.28
N VAL A 809 23.76 32.01 -5.59
CA VAL A 809 24.32 30.66 -5.43
C VAL A 809 24.53 30.37 -3.95
N HIS A 810 24.33 29.11 -3.57
CA HIS A 810 24.45 28.65 -2.20
C HIS A 810 25.77 27.89 -2.00
N ALA A 811 26.38 28.10 -0.85
CA ALA A 811 27.57 27.41 -0.39
C ALA A 811 27.51 27.22 1.14
N TYR A 812 28.44 26.46 1.71
CA TYR A 812 28.57 26.29 3.16
C TYR A 812 29.88 26.84 3.69
N ALA A 813 29.94 27.12 4.99
CA ALA A 813 31.15 27.57 5.67
C ALA A 813 32.28 26.53 5.51
N GLY A 814 33.38 26.95 4.88
CA GLY A 814 34.53 26.10 4.54
C GLY A 814 34.48 25.45 3.14
N ALA A 815 33.43 25.69 2.34
CA ALA A 815 33.36 25.18 0.96
C ALA A 815 34.47 25.75 0.05
N ASP A 816 34.86 24.98 -0.97
CA ASP A 816 35.75 25.45 -2.04
C ASP A 816 35.08 26.57 -2.84
N LEU A 817 35.73 27.74 -2.92
CA LEU A 817 35.25 28.87 -3.71
C LEU A 817 35.10 28.51 -5.20
N GLN A 818 35.89 27.58 -5.75
CA GLN A 818 35.74 27.14 -7.13
C GLN A 818 34.43 26.37 -7.38
N ALA A 819 33.85 25.74 -6.35
CA ALA A 819 32.51 25.14 -6.46
C ALA A 819 31.44 26.24 -6.64
N ALA A 820 31.51 27.32 -5.86
CA ALA A 820 30.61 28.47 -6.01
C ALA A 820 30.83 29.23 -7.34
N VAL A 821 32.07 29.27 -7.85
CA VAL A 821 32.37 29.81 -9.19
C VAL A 821 31.76 28.95 -10.30
N ALA A 822 31.84 27.62 -10.18
CA ALA A 822 31.29 26.68 -11.16
C ALA A 822 29.76 26.59 -11.11
N ALA A 823 29.15 26.79 -9.93
CA ALA A 823 27.69 26.83 -9.75
C ALA A 823 27.05 28.16 -10.19
N ALA A 824 27.84 29.22 -10.38
CA ALA A 824 27.31 30.53 -10.76
C ALA A 824 26.71 30.51 -12.18
N PRO A 825 25.48 31.03 -12.35
CA PRO A 825 24.77 30.88 -13.62
C PRO A 825 25.49 31.65 -14.73
N ALA A 826 25.62 31.01 -15.88
CA ALA A 826 26.24 31.61 -17.09
C ALA A 826 25.32 32.64 -17.78
N THR A 827 24.08 32.76 -17.30
CA THR A 827 23.10 33.77 -17.71
C THR A 827 22.53 34.51 -16.48
N VAL A 828 21.83 35.61 -16.71
CA VAL A 828 20.87 36.15 -15.75
C VAL A 828 19.51 36.36 -16.41
N PRO A 829 18.39 36.27 -15.66
CA PRO A 829 17.09 36.72 -16.13
C PRO A 829 17.13 38.23 -16.41
N ALA A 830 16.65 38.68 -17.57
CA ALA A 830 16.58 40.10 -17.90
C ALA A 830 15.25 40.52 -18.53
N HIS A 831 14.80 41.72 -18.18
CA HIS A 831 13.51 42.28 -18.59
C HIS A 831 13.63 43.20 -19.80
N VAL A 832 12.70 43.05 -20.74
CA VAL A 832 12.52 43.96 -21.88
C VAL A 832 11.67 45.16 -21.46
N GLY A 833 12.26 46.35 -21.48
CA GLY A 833 11.59 47.60 -21.11
C GLY A 833 11.07 47.60 -19.67
N THR A 834 9.76 47.39 -19.50
CA THR A 834 9.09 47.24 -18.19
C THR A 834 8.17 46.02 -18.16
N SER A 835 8.43 45.00 -18.99
CA SER A 835 7.74 43.72 -18.90
C SER A 835 8.06 43.02 -17.57
N PRO A 836 7.11 42.30 -16.94
CA PRO A 836 7.40 41.44 -15.79
C PRO A 836 8.05 40.10 -16.19
N ARG A 837 8.07 39.75 -17.48
CA ARG A 837 8.77 38.53 -17.96
C ARG A 837 10.26 38.76 -18.13
N THR A 838 11.00 37.67 -17.94
CA THR A 838 12.45 37.58 -18.02
C THR A 838 12.90 36.70 -19.18
N PHE A 839 14.06 37.02 -19.75
CA PHE A 839 14.75 36.16 -20.72
C PHE A 839 16.21 36.04 -20.31
N ASP A 840 16.77 34.84 -20.38
CA ASP A 840 18.17 34.59 -20.04
C ASP A 840 19.13 35.29 -21.01
N VAL A 841 20.00 36.13 -20.46
CA VAL A 841 21.07 36.81 -21.20
C VAL A 841 22.45 36.41 -20.64
N PRO A 842 23.48 36.15 -21.48
CA PRO A 842 24.80 35.74 -21.02
C PRO A 842 25.43 36.77 -20.07
N VAL A 843 26.04 36.29 -18.98
CA VAL A 843 26.66 37.13 -17.94
C VAL A 843 28.11 36.74 -17.67
N VAL A 844 28.92 37.73 -17.31
CA VAL A 844 30.29 37.54 -16.79
C VAL A 844 30.36 38.15 -15.39
N TRP A 845 30.69 37.32 -14.39
CA TRP A 845 30.80 37.69 -12.98
C TRP A 845 32.21 38.18 -12.62
N ASP A 846 32.31 39.28 -11.86
CA ASP A 846 33.57 39.79 -11.34
C ASP A 846 33.89 39.23 -9.95
N TRP A 847 34.62 38.11 -9.94
CA TRP A 847 35.08 37.43 -8.74
C TRP A 847 36.23 38.14 -8.00
N SER A 848 36.75 39.28 -8.51
CA SER A 848 37.86 39.99 -7.84
C SER A 848 37.52 40.51 -6.44
N ALA A 849 36.23 40.66 -6.14
CA ALA A 849 35.71 41.06 -4.84
C ALA A 849 35.42 39.87 -3.87
N ALA A 850 35.53 38.61 -4.31
CA ALA A 850 35.07 37.46 -3.53
C ALA A 850 35.92 37.19 -2.27
N GLY A 851 37.25 37.33 -2.34
CA GLY A 851 38.13 37.14 -1.19
C GLY A 851 37.98 35.75 -0.55
N GLU A 852 37.67 35.71 0.75
CA GLU A 852 37.38 34.50 1.54
C GLU A 852 35.86 34.23 1.63
N ALA A 853 35.10 34.41 0.54
CA ALA A 853 33.63 34.43 0.56
C ALA A 853 32.97 33.25 1.28
N THR A 854 33.49 32.03 1.12
CA THR A 854 32.96 30.80 1.71
C THR A 854 33.49 30.50 3.12
N ALA A 855 34.36 31.33 3.71
CA ALA A 855 35.03 30.99 4.97
C ALA A 855 34.14 31.09 6.23
N THR A 856 33.05 31.85 6.18
CA THR A 856 32.08 32.03 7.28
C THR A 856 30.67 32.22 6.74
N THR A 857 29.66 31.88 7.54
CA THR A 857 28.25 32.10 7.19
C THR A 857 27.91 33.58 6.98
N GLY A 858 27.02 33.86 6.03
CA GLY A 858 26.67 35.23 5.62
C GLY A 858 26.29 35.34 4.14
N VAL A 859 26.47 36.53 3.56
CA VAL A 859 26.26 36.78 2.12
C VAL A 859 27.38 37.64 1.56
N VAL A 860 27.89 37.28 0.37
CA VAL A 860 28.80 38.10 -0.43
C VAL A 860 28.15 38.46 -1.76
N THR A 861 27.98 39.76 -2.02
CA THR A 861 27.39 40.25 -3.28
C THR A 861 28.49 40.60 -4.29
N LEU A 862 28.41 40.01 -5.48
CA LEU A 862 29.36 40.18 -6.59
C LEU A 862 28.67 40.90 -7.77
N PRO A 863 29.33 41.88 -8.42
CA PRO A 863 28.81 42.50 -9.63
C PRO A 863 29.05 41.60 -10.85
N GLY A 864 28.15 41.69 -11.83
CA GLY A 864 28.32 41.06 -13.14
C GLY A 864 28.03 42.04 -14.28
N THR A 865 28.43 41.63 -15.49
CA THR A 865 28.09 42.32 -16.74
C THR A 865 27.32 41.35 -17.63
N ALA A 866 26.05 41.68 -17.93
CA ALA A 866 25.17 40.89 -18.78
C ALA A 866 25.13 41.49 -20.19
N THR A 867 25.62 40.74 -21.19
CA THR A 867 25.75 41.22 -22.56
C THR A 867 24.47 40.94 -23.35
N THR A 868 23.73 42.00 -23.68
CA THR A 868 22.46 41.91 -24.40
C THR A 868 22.56 42.40 -25.85
N ARG A 869 21.55 42.12 -26.68
CA ARG A 869 21.44 42.64 -28.05
C ARG A 869 21.39 44.18 -28.13
N GLY A 870 21.08 44.87 -27.03
CA GLY A 870 21.07 46.34 -26.93
C GLY A 870 22.34 46.96 -26.34
N GLY A 871 23.31 46.14 -25.90
CA GLY A 871 24.47 46.56 -25.11
C GLY A 871 24.51 45.87 -23.73
N ASP A 872 25.56 46.17 -22.96
CA ASP A 872 25.77 45.57 -21.65
C ASP A 872 24.88 46.19 -20.56
N LEU A 873 24.33 45.35 -19.70
CA LEU A 873 23.62 45.71 -18.46
C LEU A 873 24.44 45.28 -17.23
N PRO A 874 24.32 45.99 -16.09
CA PRO A 874 24.81 45.45 -14.82
C PRO A 874 24.00 44.21 -14.43
N ALA A 875 24.64 43.28 -13.73
CA ALA A 875 24.03 42.12 -13.08
C ALA A 875 24.50 41.99 -11.63
N THR A 876 23.85 41.16 -10.82
CA THR A 876 24.19 40.98 -9.40
C THR A 876 24.02 39.53 -8.98
N LEU A 877 25.07 38.96 -8.39
CA LEU A 877 25.09 37.61 -7.82
C LEU A 877 25.26 37.70 -6.31
N SER A 878 24.47 36.96 -5.55
CA SER A 878 24.63 36.78 -4.11
C SER A 878 25.17 35.38 -3.85
N VAL A 879 26.36 35.27 -3.26
CA VAL A 879 26.85 34.01 -2.68
C VAL A 879 26.32 33.95 -1.26
N VAL A 880 25.32 33.09 -1.02
CA VAL A 880 24.74 32.84 0.31
C VAL A 880 25.49 31.67 0.95
N VAL A 881 25.98 31.86 2.17
CA VAL A 881 26.83 30.89 2.87
C VAL A 881 26.18 30.47 4.18
N THR A 882 25.87 29.18 4.30
CA THR A 882 25.16 28.59 5.45
C THR A 882 26.08 27.64 6.24
N GLU A 883 25.60 27.13 7.38
CA GLU A 883 26.25 25.97 7.98
C GLU A 883 26.04 24.75 7.06
N PRO A 884 27.02 23.83 6.95
CA PRO A 884 26.87 22.65 6.11
C PRO A 884 25.83 21.69 6.69
N VAL A 885 24.99 21.14 5.81
CA VAL A 885 24.12 19.99 6.09
C VAL A 885 24.63 18.76 5.34
N THR A 886 24.16 17.58 5.71
CA THR A 886 24.49 16.32 5.04
C THR A 886 23.31 15.86 4.19
N THR A 887 23.56 15.43 2.95
CA THR A 887 22.55 14.94 2.01
C THR A 887 23.06 13.73 1.22
N ASN A 888 22.19 12.73 1.03
CA ASN A 888 22.46 11.59 0.15
C ASN A 888 22.52 12.07 -1.32
N VAL A 889 23.70 11.99 -1.94
CA VAL A 889 23.94 12.35 -3.36
C VAL A 889 23.83 11.16 -4.31
N ALA A 890 23.54 9.95 -3.84
CA ALA A 890 23.30 8.81 -4.72
C ALA A 890 22.04 9.00 -5.57
N THR A 891 20.97 9.54 -4.99
CA THR A 891 19.68 9.83 -5.63
C THR A 891 19.73 11.03 -6.59
N ALA A 892 20.80 11.85 -6.57
CA ALA A 892 20.90 13.06 -7.38
C ALA A 892 20.89 12.75 -8.90
N PRO A 893 20.19 13.52 -9.75
CA PRO A 893 20.12 13.25 -11.21
C PRO A 893 21.46 13.32 -11.96
N THR A 894 22.51 13.91 -11.36
CA THR A 894 23.88 13.90 -11.91
C THR A 894 24.61 12.59 -11.65
N THR A 895 24.17 11.82 -10.65
CA THR A 895 24.80 10.55 -10.28
C THR A 895 24.39 9.44 -11.24
N THR A 896 25.34 8.59 -11.64
CA THR A 896 25.10 7.39 -12.44
C THR A 896 25.67 6.16 -11.76
N ALA A 897 24.83 5.11 -11.62
CA ALA A 897 25.22 3.85 -11.02
C ALA A 897 25.63 2.81 -12.10
N SER A 898 26.62 1.98 -11.78
CA SER A 898 27.09 0.90 -12.64
C SER A 898 27.60 -0.28 -11.81
N ALA A 899 27.42 -1.51 -12.30
CA ALA A 899 27.86 -2.72 -11.63
C ALA A 899 28.73 -3.61 -12.54
N THR A 900 29.60 -4.41 -11.93
CA THR A 900 30.52 -5.34 -12.65
C THR A 900 29.78 -6.52 -13.29
N TYR A 901 28.59 -6.85 -12.76
CA TYR A 901 27.59 -7.73 -13.37
C TYR A 901 26.21 -7.32 -12.82
N THR A 902 25.12 -7.79 -13.43
CA THR A 902 23.74 -7.50 -13.00
C THR A 902 22.83 -8.62 -13.51
N GLU A 903 21.97 -9.14 -12.64
CA GLU A 903 20.92 -10.09 -13.00
C GLU A 903 19.83 -9.37 -13.84
N PRO A 904 19.35 -9.96 -14.96
CA PRO A 904 18.20 -9.43 -15.69
C PRO A 904 16.98 -9.27 -14.77
N GLY A 905 16.34 -8.10 -14.79
CA GLY A 905 15.22 -7.75 -13.91
C GLY A 905 15.61 -6.87 -12.71
N TYR A 906 16.87 -6.89 -12.27
CA TYR A 906 17.34 -6.22 -11.05
C TYR A 906 18.43 -5.17 -11.36
N PRO A 907 18.12 -4.09 -12.10
CA PRO A 907 19.10 -3.13 -12.58
C PRO A 907 19.75 -2.33 -11.44
N VAL A 908 21.06 -2.08 -11.54
CA VAL A 908 21.83 -1.34 -10.53
C VAL A 908 21.30 0.07 -10.24
N ASP A 909 20.58 0.70 -11.16
CA ASP A 909 19.95 2.01 -10.91
C ASP A 909 18.82 1.96 -9.86
N ARG A 910 18.38 0.76 -9.42
CA ARG A 910 17.52 0.60 -8.24
C ARG A 910 18.26 0.82 -6.92
N THR A 911 19.59 0.69 -6.84
CA THR A 911 20.33 0.91 -5.57
C THR A 911 20.59 2.38 -5.25
N ARG A 912 19.64 3.23 -5.65
CA ARG A 912 19.57 4.69 -5.49
C ARG A 912 18.14 5.20 -5.70
N ASN A 913 17.15 4.34 -5.42
CA ASN A 913 15.72 4.64 -5.56
C ASN A 913 15.10 5.11 -4.22
N GLY A 914 15.85 5.04 -3.11
CA GLY A 914 15.38 5.36 -1.77
C GLY A 914 14.63 4.24 -1.04
N VAL A 915 14.60 3.02 -1.60
CA VAL A 915 13.87 1.86 -1.07
C VAL A 915 14.85 0.90 -0.41
N THR A 916 15.03 1.06 0.90
CA THR A 916 16.08 0.35 1.66
C THR A 916 15.81 -1.15 1.91
N ASN A 917 14.68 -1.68 1.46
CA ASN A 917 14.20 -3.04 1.77
C ASN A 917 13.73 -3.87 0.56
N ASP A 918 13.88 -3.40 -0.68
CA ASP A 918 13.51 -4.18 -1.88
C ASP A 918 14.63 -5.10 -2.38
N LYS A 919 14.29 -6.00 -3.31
CA LYS A 919 15.27 -6.68 -4.15
C LYS A 919 15.72 -5.73 -5.28
N GLY A 920 16.47 -4.69 -4.94
CA GLY A 920 16.85 -3.62 -5.87
C GLY A 920 17.78 -4.09 -6.99
N TRP A 921 19.00 -4.49 -6.63
CA TRP A 921 20.01 -5.07 -7.53
C TRP A 921 20.42 -6.47 -7.07
N SER A 922 20.73 -7.34 -8.03
CA SER A 922 21.25 -8.69 -7.80
C SER A 922 22.40 -9.02 -8.75
N ASN A 923 23.35 -9.86 -8.31
CA ASN A 923 24.40 -10.44 -9.14
C ASN A 923 24.18 -11.91 -9.52
N TRP A 924 23.01 -12.48 -9.22
CA TRP A 924 22.74 -13.91 -9.43
C TRP A 924 22.91 -14.30 -10.91
N LEU A 925 23.64 -15.39 -11.14
CA LEU A 925 23.97 -15.91 -12.46
C LEU A 925 23.88 -17.45 -12.41
N PRO A 926 22.96 -18.08 -13.16
CA PRO A 926 22.77 -19.53 -13.14
C PRO A 926 24.09 -20.32 -13.23
N GLY A 927 24.32 -21.17 -12.23
CA GLY A 927 25.51 -22.03 -12.15
C GLY A 927 26.85 -21.33 -11.86
N THR A 928 26.90 -20.01 -11.67
CA THR A 928 28.15 -19.24 -11.51
C THR A 928 28.12 -18.31 -10.30
N LEU A 929 28.61 -18.80 -9.16
CA LEU A 929 28.66 -18.05 -7.90
C LEU A 929 29.92 -17.15 -7.85
N ARG A 930 29.75 -15.91 -8.30
CA ARG A 930 30.81 -14.89 -8.48
C ARG A 930 31.54 -14.61 -7.15
N SER A 931 32.85 -14.40 -7.21
CA SER A 931 33.69 -14.20 -6.00
C SER A 931 33.80 -12.76 -5.52
N GLN A 932 33.41 -11.80 -6.37
CA GLN A 932 33.28 -10.38 -6.06
C GLN A 932 32.42 -9.72 -7.15
N ASP A 933 31.79 -8.60 -6.80
CA ASP A 933 31.32 -7.60 -7.76
C ASP A 933 31.55 -6.20 -7.19
N THR A 934 31.57 -5.19 -8.06
CA THR A 934 31.75 -3.78 -7.64
C THR A 934 30.54 -2.96 -8.08
N LEU A 935 29.94 -2.23 -7.14
CA LEU A 935 28.99 -1.15 -7.40
C LEU A 935 29.75 0.17 -7.47
N THR A 936 29.55 0.96 -8.53
CA THR A 936 30.28 2.20 -8.80
C THR A 936 29.29 3.34 -9.08
N TYR A 937 29.46 4.45 -8.36
CA TYR A 937 28.64 5.65 -8.45
C TYR A 937 29.53 6.80 -8.90
N ASP A 938 29.32 7.27 -10.12
CA ASP A 938 29.93 8.51 -10.62
C ASP A 938 28.97 9.66 -10.29
N LEU A 939 29.41 10.62 -9.47
CA LEU A 939 28.59 11.70 -8.90
C LEU A 939 28.48 12.90 -9.87
N GLY A 940 29.21 12.87 -10.99
CA GLY A 940 29.25 13.93 -12.00
C GLY A 940 30.13 15.14 -11.64
N ALA A 941 30.41 15.39 -10.36
CA ALA A 941 31.29 16.46 -9.88
C ALA A 941 31.90 16.13 -8.50
N PRO A 942 33.09 16.70 -8.13
CA PRO A 942 33.72 16.44 -6.84
C PRO A 942 32.92 16.98 -5.64
N GLN A 943 32.50 16.08 -4.74
CA GLN A 943 31.76 16.38 -3.51
C GLN A 943 32.65 16.22 -2.27
N ASP A 944 32.38 16.97 -1.20
CA ASP A 944 32.97 16.71 0.13
C ASP A 944 32.14 15.64 0.85
N LEU A 945 32.66 14.41 0.88
CA LEU A 945 31.96 13.24 1.39
C LEU A 945 32.02 13.17 2.93
N THR A 946 31.08 12.42 3.50
CA THR A 946 30.94 12.24 4.95
C THR A 946 30.73 10.78 5.34
N ALA A 947 29.77 10.09 4.73
CA ALA A 947 29.49 8.67 4.98
C ALA A 947 28.88 7.98 3.76
N ALA A 948 28.74 6.66 3.79
CA ALA A 948 27.84 5.91 2.93
C ALA A 948 27.21 4.73 3.70
N ARG A 949 26.02 4.29 3.27
CA ARG A 949 25.31 3.13 3.82
C ARG A 949 24.93 2.19 2.68
N ILE A 950 25.25 0.90 2.83
CA ILE A 950 24.90 -0.16 1.86
C ILE A 950 23.86 -1.06 2.51
N TYR A 951 22.62 -1.02 2.02
CA TYR A 951 21.51 -1.82 2.51
C TYR A 951 21.45 -3.14 1.73
N PHE A 952 21.72 -4.26 2.38
CA PHE A 952 21.62 -5.57 1.75
C PHE A 952 20.20 -6.15 1.91
N PHE A 953 19.81 -7.03 0.99
CA PHE A 953 18.54 -7.75 1.03
C PHE A 953 18.74 -9.22 1.45
N ALA A 954 17.69 -9.85 1.98
CA ALA A 954 17.66 -11.28 2.31
C ALA A 954 16.79 -12.05 1.29
N ASP A 955 17.43 -12.60 0.26
CA ASP A 955 16.81 -13.36 -0.82
C ASP A 955 16.39 -14.77 -0.33
N GLY A 956 15.31 -14.80 0.45
CA GLY A 956 14.83 -15.97 1.18
C GLY A 956 15.66 -16.30 2.42
N TRP A 957 15.58 -17.54 2.90
CA TRP A 957 16.20 -18.03 4.14
C TRP A 957 17.73 -18.17 4.10
N HIS A 958 18.43 -17.51 3.17
CA HIS A 958 19.86 -17.68 2.93
C HIS A 958 20.60 -16.33 2.83
N PRO A 959 21.80 -16.20 3.43
CA PRO A 959 22.65 -15.05 3.25
C PRO A 959 22.89 -14.78 1.77
N SER A 960 22.55 -13.57 1.35
CA SER A 960 22.64 -13.08 -0.03
C SER A 960 23.38 -11.73 -0.07
N TRP A 961 24.28 -11.54 0.89
CA TRP A 961 24.96 -10.28 1.16
C TRP A 961 26.47 -10.44 1.30
N ALA A 962 27.18 -9.32 1.28
CA ALA A 962 28.62 -9.30 1.43
C ALA A 962 29.04 -9.57 2.89
N ARG A 963 30.09 -10.36 3.08
CA ARG A 963 30.78 -10.50 4.39
C ARG A 963 31.85 -9.44 4.61
N ALA A 964 32.25 -8.77 3.54
CA ALA A 964 33.29 -7.75 3.56
C ALA A 964 33.20 -6.84 2.33
N TYR A 965 33.73 -5.63 2.44
CA TYR A 965 33.82 -4.67 1.34
C TYR A 965 35.17 -3.94 1.33
N THR A 966 35.59 -3.49 0.16
CA THR A 966 36.57 -2.39 0.04
C THR A 966 35.85 -1.20 -0.55
N ALA A 967 35.78 -0.09 0.18
CA ALA A 967 35.36 1.19 -0.36
C ALA A 967 36.56 1.87 -1.02
N GLU A 968 36.36 2.43 -2.21
CA GLU A 968 37.36 3.18 -2.96
C GLU A 968 36.76 4.47 -3.51
N TYR A 969 37.54 5.55 -3.55
CA TYR A 969 37.15 6.82 -4.14
C TYR A 969 38.03 7.19 -5.32
N ARG A 970 37.50 7.99 -6.25
CA ARG A 970 38.27 8.53 -7.37
C ARG A 970 39.00 9.80 -6.94
N ALA A 971 40.33 9.76 -6.98
CA ALA A 971 41.19 10.91 -6.71
C ALA A 971 41.25 11.86 -7.93
N ALA A 972 41.71 13.10 -7.69
CA ALA A 972 41.71 14.18 -8.70
C ALA A 972 42.60 13.95 -9.93
N ASP A 973 43.42 12.89 -9.97
CA ASP A 973 44.18 12.45 -11.14
C ASP A 973 43.48 11.30 -11.91
N GLY A 974 42.28 10.90 -11.49
CA GLY A 974 41.50 9.79 -12.04
C GLY A 974 41.86 8.41 -11.47
N THR A 975 42.80 8.31 -10.53
CA THR A 975 43.12 7.02 -9.89
C THR A 975 42.07 6.63 -8.85
N TRP A 976 41.82 5.33 -8.71
CA TRP A 976 40.99 4.79 -7.63
C TRP A 976 41.86 4.50 -6.41
N VAL A 977 41.50 5.07 -5.27
CA VAL A 977 42.22 4.97 -4.00
C VAL A 977 41.34 4.24 -2.99
N PRO A 978 41.77 3.10 -2.42
CA PRO A 978 41.01 2.42 -1.38
C PRO A 978 41.11 3.18 -0.06
N LEU A 979 40.02 3.15 0.72
CA LEU A 979 39.99 3.72 2.07
C LEU A 979 40.85 2.92 3.06
N THR A 980 41.03 1.63 2.82
CA THR A 980 41.72 0.70 3.72
C THR A 980 42.63 -0.25 2.93
N ASP A 981 43.80 -0.59 3.50
CA ASP A 981 44.76 -1.53 2.89
C ASP A 981 44.22 -2.96 2.72
N ALA A 982 43.07 -3.28 3.33
CA ALA A 982 42.40 -4.57 3.27
C ALA A 982 40.86 -4.40 3.38
N PRO A 983 40.06 -5.38 2.90
CA PRO A 983 38.59 -5.32 2.99
C PRO A 983 38.07 -5.28 4.44
N VAL A 984 37.22 -4.29 4.73
CA VAL A 984 36.51 -4.16 6.00
C VAL A 984 35.49 -5.29 6.11
N GLN A 985 35.44 -5.96 7.27
CA GLN A 985 34.48 -7.05 7.50
C GLN A 985 33.12 -6.47 7.92
N ILE A 986 32.04 -7.01 7.35
CA ILE A 986 30.66 -6.69 7.72
C ILE A 986 30.27 -7.62 8.88
N PRO A 987 29.86 -7.11 10.05
CA PRO A 987 29.38 -7.94 11.15
C PRO A 987 28.16 -8.78 10.74
N PRO A 988 28.03 -10.05 11.18
CA PRO A 988 26.78 -10.77 11.06
C PRO A 988 25.67 -10.05 11.84
N ALA A 989 24.55 -9.77 11.18
CA ALA A 989 23.36 -9.27 11.86
C ALA A 989 22.74 -10.35 12.77
N SER A 990 22.07 -9.94 13.84
CA SER A 990 21.31 -10.84 14.72
C SER A 990 19.98 -11.30 14.08
N SER A 991 19.47 -10.54 13.12
CA SER A 991 18.19 -10.73 12.44
C SER A 991 18.18 -9.92 11.14
N GLY A 992 17.63 -10.47 10.05
CA GLY A 992 17.59 -9.81 8.75
C GLY A 992 18.94 -9.73 8.03
N ALA A 993 18.98 -8.96 6.94
CA ALA A 993 20.21 -8.63 6.23
C ALA A 993 20.92 -7.42 6.90
N PRO A 994 22.26 -7.33 6.86
CA PRO A 994 23.00 -6.25 7.48
C PRO A 994 22.91 -4.94 6.66
N VAL A 995 23.19 -3.82 7.31
CA VAL A 995 23.59 -2.57 6.65
C VAL A 995 25.09 -2.37 6.88
N ALA A 996 25.85 -2.00 5.86
CA ALA A 996 27.27 -1.66 6.00
C ALA A 996 27.47 -0.15 5.95
N GLU A 997 27.91 0.43 7.07
CA GLU A 997 28.32 1.84 7.16
C GLU A 997 29.78 2.01 6.69
N VAL A 998 30.04 3.14 6.04
CA VAL A 998 31.35 3.53 5.51
C VAL A 998 31.64 4.97 5.91
N ASP A 999 32.69 5.20 6.70
CA ASP A 999 33.21 6.55 6.95
C ASP A 999 33.89 7.08 5.68
N LEU A 1000 33.38 8.16 5.10
CA LEU A 1000 33.95 8.86 3.95
C LEU A 1000 34.46 10.27 4.35
N SER A 1001 34.60 10.54 5.65
CA SER A 1001 34.87 11.89 6.15
C SER A 1001 36.25 12.41 5.74
N GLY A 1002 36.27 13.63 5.21
CA GLY A 1002 37.49 14.27 4.70
C GLY A 1002 37.92 13.80 3.31
N ILE A 1003 37.17 12.89 2.67
CA ILE A 1003 37.35 12.55 1.26
C ILE A 1003 36.64 13.59 0.39
N ARG A 1004 37.34 14.14 -0.61
CA ARG A 1004 36.74 14.93 -1.70
C ARG A 1004 36.93 14.18 -3.02
N ALA A 1005 35.84 13.71 -3.61
CA ALA A 1005 35.86 12.82 -4.77
C ALA A 1005 34.64 13.02 -5.67
N ASP A 1006 34.79 12.73 -6.96
CA ASP A 1006 33.71 12.78 -7.96
C ASP A 1006 33.10 11.41 -8.28
N ALA A 1007 33.67 10.32 -7.76
CA ALA A 1007 33.09 8.99 -7.81
C ALA A 1007 33.51 8.13 -6.61
N VAL A 1008 32.63 7.21 -6.20
CA VAL A 1008 32.84 6.23 -5.12
C VAL A 1008 32.46 4.84 -5.65
N ARG A 1009 33.15 3.80 -5.20
CA ARG A 1009 32.77 2.42 -5.50
C ARG A 1009 33.02 1.47 -4.34
N PHE A 1010 32.20 0.43 -4.27
CA PHE A 1010 32.23 -0.58 -3.22
C PHE A 1010 32.48 -1.94 -3.86
N VAL A 1011 33.66 -2.50 -3.62
CA VAL A 1011 34.05 -3.85 -4.05
C VAL A 1011 33.53 -4.82 -3.00
N LEU A 1012 32.47 -5.56 -3.34
CA LEU A 1012 31.73 -6.42 -2.42
C LEU A 1012 32.23 -7.87 -2.51
N LEU A 1013 32.55 -8.46 -1.35
CA LEU A 1013 32.97 -9.85 -1.23
C LEU A 1013 31.82 -10.68 -0.62
N PRO A 1014 31.20 -11.62 -1.38
CA PRO A 1014 30.05 -12.37 -0.89
C PRO A 1014 30.37 -13.23 0.33
N THR A 1015 29.36 -13.43 1.17
CA THR A 1015 29.36 -14.45 2.22
C THR A 1015 29.71 -15.84 1.65
N LEU A 1016 30.36 -16.69 2.45
CA LEU A 1016 30.60 -18.08 2.08
C LEU A 1016 29.58 -19.00 2.75
N ARG A 1017 29.09 -19.99 2.01
CA ARG A 1017 28.37 -21.13 2.57
C ARG A 1017 29.33 -22.06 3.32
N ALA A 1018 28.77 -23.01 4.07
CA ALA A 1018 29.54 -23.98 4.86
C ALA A 1018 30.47 -24.90 4.03
N ASP A 1019 30.24 -25.02 2.71
CA ASP A 1019 31.10 -25.75 1.76
C ASP A 1019 32.23 -24.89 1.17
N GLY A 1020 32.28 -23.58 1.49
CA GLY A 1020 33.23 -22.62 0.94
C GLY A 1020 32.82 -21.99 -0.39
N SER A 1021 31.63 -22.28 -0.92
CA SER A 1021 31.08 -21.59 -2.10
C SER A 1021 30.60 -20.17 -1.76
N ASN A 1022 30.73 -19.24 -2.70
CA ASN A 1022 30.17 -17.89 -2.56
C ASN A 1022 28.64 -17.95 -2.59
N VAL A 1023 27.97 -17.02 -1.91
CA VAL A 1023 26.57 -16.67 -2.18
C VAL A 1023 26.48 -15.67 -3.33
N HIS A 1024 25.28 -15.43 -3.87
CA HIS A 1024 25.02 -14.26 -4.69
C HIS A 1024 24.83 -13.02 -3.80
N LEU A 1025 24.99 -11.83 -4.37
CA LEU A 1025 24.82 -10.54 -3.73
C LEU A 1025 23.49 -9.92 -4.17
N VAL A 1026 22.75 -9.37 -3.21
CA VAL A 1026 21.56 -8.55 -3.41
C VAL A 1026 21.66 -7.32 -2.53
N VAL A 1027 21.39 -6.14 -3.10
CA VAL A 1027 21.46 -4.83 -2.45
C VAL A 1027 20.17 -4.09 -2.77
N SER A 1028 19.50 -3.54 -1.76
CA SER A 1028 18.30 -2.71 -1.93
C SER A 1028 18.71 -1.31 -2.37
N GLU A 1029 19.44 -0.59 -1.53
CA GLU A 1029 19.81 0.82 -1.66
C GLU A 1029 21.30 1.05 -1.30
N VAL A 1030 21.93 2.04 -1.92
CA VAL A 1030 23.22 2.59 -1.46
C VAL A 1030 23.13 4.10 -1.34
N GLU A 1031 23.19 4.58 -0.10
CA GLU A 1031 23.23 6.01 0.19
C GLU A 1031 24.67 6.50 0.27
N ILE A 1032 24.94 7.69 -0.29
CA ILE A 1032 26.26 8.33 -0.27
C ILE A 1032 26.09 9.75 0.25
N ASP A 1033 26.49 10.01 1.47
CA ASP A 1033 26.25 11.26 2.19
C ASP A 1033 27.38 12.28 1.98
N ALA A 1034 27.05 13.44 1.42
CA ALA A 1034 27.97 14.55 1.19
C ALA A 1034 27.51 15.86 1.84
N LYS A 1035 28.42 16.82 1.99
CA LYS A 1035 28.10 18.16 2.52
C LYS A 1035 27.47 19.05 1.44
N GLY A 1036 26.31 19.59 1.75
CA GLY A 1036 25.62 20.63 0.98
C GLY A 1036 25.39 21.91 1.78
N PRO A 1037 25.00 23.02 1.13
CA PRO A 1037 24.42 24.17 1.83
C PRO A 1037 23.09 23.78 2.48
N GLY A 1038 22.86 24.20 3.72
CA GLY A 1038 21.54 24.16 4.34
C GLY A 1038 20.66 25.36 3.96
N PRO A 1039 19.36 25.36 4.32
CA PRO A 1039 18.47 26.50 4.15
C PRO A 1039 18.99 27.72 4.93
N SER A 1040 18.92 28.90 4.35
CA SER A 1040 19.47 30.13 4.95
C SER A 1040 18.48 30.90 5.83
N SER A 1041 19.00 31.82 6.64
CA SER A 1041 18.22 32.81 7.41
C SER A 1041 18.07 34.17 6.69
N VAL A 1042 18.34 34.22 5.38
CA VAL A 1042 18.43 35.47 4.61
C VAL A 1042 17.07 35.91 4.08
N ALA A 1043 16.37 36.76 4.85
CA ALA A 1043 15.09 37.37 4.46
C ALA A 1043 15.20 38.80 3.88
N SER A 1044 16.40 39.25 3.50
CA SER A 1044 16.63 40.59 2.92
C SER A 1044 16.26 40.65 1.44
N LEU A 1045 15.95 41.86 0.94
CA LEU A 1045 15.70 42.12 -0.48
C LEU A 1045 16.97 42.66 -1.17
N ALA A 1046 17.28 42.14 -2.34
CA ALA A 1046 18.31 42.68 -3.23
C ALA A 1046 17.78 43.85 -4.08
N ASP A 1047 16.53 43.75 -4.57
CA ASP A 1047 15.87 44.80 -5.36
C ASP A 1047 14.37 44.89 -5.03
N LEU A 1048 13.78 46.06 -5.30
CA LEU A 1048 12.35 46.35 -5.18
C LEU A 1048 11.95 47.25 -6.35
N ARG A 1049 11.07 46.74 -7.22
CA ARG A 1049 10.63 47.40 -8.45
C ARG A 1049 9.16 47.76 -8.40
N VAL A 1050 8.81 48.80 -9.16
CA VAL A 1050 7.46 49.32 -9.27
C VAL A 1050 7.16 49.60 -10.73
N GLY A 1051 6.34 48.75 -11.36
CA GLY A 1051 6.11 48.77 -12.80
C GLY A 1051 7.39 48.52 -13.60
N GLY A 1052 8.14 47.47 -13.26
CA GLY A 1052 9.42 47.11 -13.89
C GLY A 1052 10.63 47.98 -13.52
N VAL A 1053 10.44 49.13 -12.85
CA VAL A 1053 11.53 50.09 -12.56
C VAL A 1053 11.92 50.06 -11.06
N PRO A 1054 13.21 49.96 -10.69
CA PRO A 1054 13.66 50.03 -9.30
C PRO A 1054 13.18 51.29 -8.55
N VAL A 1055 12.85 51.13 -7.27
CA VAL A 1055 12.36 52.23 -6.46
C VAL A 1055 13.43 53.30 -6.25
N SER A 1056 13.10 54.54 -6.59
CA SER A 1056 14.01 55.68 -6.46
C SER A 1056 14.47 55.89 -5.02
N GLY A 1057 15.79 55.73 -4.80
CA GLY A 1057 16.39 55.75 -3.46
C GLY A 1057 16.27 54.42 -2.71
N TRP A 1058 16.44 53.31 -3.43
CA TRP A 1058 16.55 51.94 -2.89
C TRP A 1058 17.62 51.83 -1.79
N ASP A 1059 17.27 51.08 -0.75
CA ASP A 1059 17.97 50.94 0.53
C ASP A 1059 17.35 49.71 1.26
N PRO A 1060 18.04 48.56 1.34
CA PRO A 1060 17.43 47.31 1.82
C PRO A 1060 16.97 47.36 3.29
N GLU A 1061 17.57 48.24 4.10
CA GLU A 1061 17.19 48.51 5.50
C GLU A 1061 15.88 49.30 5.63
N ARG A 1062 15.38 49.89 4.53
CA ARG A 1062 14.27 50.83 4.58
C ARG A 1062 12.90 50.15 4.57
N GLU A 1063 12.23 50.15 5.73
CA GLU A 1063 10.88 49.58 5.90
C GLU A 1063 9.78 50.14 4.97
N ALA A 1064 9.91 51.40 4.53
CA ALA A 1064 8.82 52.12 3.86
C ALA A 1064 9.26 53.06 2.73
N TYR A 1065 8.58 52.91 1.59
CA TYR A 1065 8.75 53.66 0.36
C TYR A 1065 7.50 54.47 -0.01
N THR A 1066 7.63 55.46 -0.89
CA THR A 1066 6.51 56.26 -1.38
C THR A 1066 6.63 56.59 -2.85
N VAL A 1067 5.74 56.04 -3.66
CA VAL A 1067 5.66 56.22 -5.11
C VAL A 1067 4.58 57.23 -5.45
N ARG A 1068 4.85 58.10 -6.43
CA ARG A 1068 3.90 59.11 -6.91
C ARG A 1068 3.30 58.66 -8.23
N VAL A 1069 1.99 58.40 -8.24
CA VAL A 1069 1.23 57.92 -9.40
C VAL A 1069 0.43 59.08 -10.00
N PRO A 1070 0.29 59.23 -11.33
CA PRO A 1070 -0.57 60.25 -11.93
C PRO A 1070 -2.04 60.16 -11.47
N ALA A 1071 -2.77 61.27 -11.63
CA ALA A 1071 -4.22 61.26 -11.50
C ALA A 1071 -4.84 60.37 -12.59
N GLY A 1072 -5.77 59.48 -12.23
CA GLY A 1072 -6.50 58.63 -13.17
C GLY A 1072 -5.77 57.38 -13.69
N ALA A 1073 -4.43 57.33 -13.65
CA ALA A 1073 -3.67 56.13 -14.04
C ALA A 1073 -3.90 54.95 -13.07
N ASP A 1074 -3.69 53.72 -13.51
CA ASP A 1074 -3.71 52.55 -12.61
C ASP A 1074 -2.50 52.51 -11.66
N LEU A 1075 -2.54 51.61 -10.69
CA LEU A 1075 -1.39 51.39 -9.81
C LEU A 1075 -0.39 50.47 -10.52
N PRO A 1076 0.88 50.87 -10.68
CA PRO A 1076 1.90 49.94 -11.12
C PRO A 1076 2.06 48.79 -10.10
N GLU A 1077 2.38 47.61 -10.62
CA GLU A 1077 2.69 46.42 -9.84
C GLU A 1077 3.97 46.59 -9.01
N VAL A 1078 4.11 45.83 -7.92
CA VAL A 1078 5.30 45.81 -7.07
C VAL A 1078 5.91 44.43 -7.14
N ALA A 1079 7.12 44.33 -7.70
CA ALA A 1079 7.95 43.13 -7.66
C ALA A 1079 9.07 43.33 -6.63
N ALA A 1080 9.40 42.30 -5.87
CA ALA A 1080 10.43 42.35 -4.84
C ALA A 1080 11.30 41.11 -4.95
N TYR A 1081 12.61 41.30 -5.03
CA TYR A 1081 13.57 40.24 -5.31
C TYR A 1081 14.43 40.04 -4.07
N PRO A 1082 14.46 38.82 -3.48
CA PRO A 1082 15.23 38.55 -2.28
C PRO A 1082 16.73 38.52 -2.58
N VAL A 1083 17.56 38.54 -1.52
CA VAL A 1083 19.01 38.30 -1.61
C VAL A 1083 19.32 36.80 -1.77
N ASP A 1084 18.44 35.97 -1.23
CA ASP A 1084 18.41 34.52 -1.42
C ASP A 1084 17.15 34.15 -2.20
N THR A 1085 17.31 33.61 -3.41
CA THR A 1085 16.18 33.25 -4.29
C THR A 1085 15.28 32.13 -3.75
N GLU A 1086 15.69 31.42 -2.70
CA GLU A 1086 14.86 30.41 -2.02
C GLU A 1086 13.90 31.04 -0.97
N ALA A 1087 14.02 32.34 -0.67
CA ALA A 1087 13.17 33.02 0.31
C ALA A 1087 11.74 33.25 -0.22
N ASP A 1088 10.72 32.91 0.57
CA ASP A 1088 9.31 33.19 0.27
C ASP A 1088 9.05 34.71 0.24
N VAL A 1089 8.54 35.24 -0.88
CA VAL A 1089 8.23 36.68 -1.05
C VAL A 1089 6.75 36.91 -1.37
N VAL A 1090 5.97 37.22 -0.33
CA VAL A 1090 4.53 37.49 -0.45
C VAL A 1090 4.24 38.99 -0.59
N VAL A 1091 3.95 39.44 -1.81
CA VAL A 1091 3.47 40.81 -2.09
C VAL A 1091 1.94 40.89 -2.04
N LYS A 1092 1.39 41.62 -1.06
CA LYS A 1092 -0.05 41.91 -0.95
C LYS A 1092 -0.34 43.37 -1.32
N GLN A 1093 -0.73 43.61 -2.57
CA GLN A 1093 -1.09 44.92 -3.13
C GLN A 1093 -2.61 45.12 -3.16
N VAL A 1094 -3.13 46.06 -2.35
CA VAL A 1094 -4.57 46.29 -2.22
C VAL A 1094 -5.06 47.36 -3.23
N PRO A 1095 -6.13 47.12 -4.02
CA PRO A 1095 -6.72 48.12 -4.89
C PRO A 1095 -7.13 49.42 -4.16
N ALA A 1096 -6.99 50.58 -4.81
CA ALA A 1096 -7.04 51.88 -4.15
C ALA A 1096 -8.46 52.36 -3.75
N VAL A 1097 -8.95 51.91 -2.60
CA VAL A 1097 -10.19 52.44 -2.00
C VAL A 1097 -9.91 53.78 -1.30
N ARG A 1098 -10.39 54.88 -1.89
CA ARG A 1098 -10.48 56.24 -1.30
C ARG A 1098 -9.16 56.85 -0.77
N GLY A 1099 -8.22 57.10 -1.67
CA GLY A 1099 -7.18 58.14 -1.46
C GLY A 1099 -5.77 57.65 -1.10
N GLY A 1100 -5.56 56.34 -1.02
CA GLY A 1100 -4.23 55.73 -0.94
C GLY A 1100 -4.30 54.23 -1.16
N SER A 1101 -3.19 53.66 -1.62
CA SER A 1101 -2.94 52.21 -1.60
C SER A 1101 -1.56 51.97 -0.99
N ILE A 1102 -1.38 50.79 -0.40
CA ILE A 1102 -0.11 50.30 0.10
C ILE A 1102 0.03 48.87 -0.40
N ALA A 1103 1.13 48.56 -1.08
CA ALA A 1103 1.60 47.20 -1.21
C ALA A 1103 2.43 46.85 0.03
N ARG A 1104 2.14 45.70 0.63
CA ARG A 1104 2.93 45.13 1.73
C ARG A 1104 3.68 43.94 1.19
N ILE A 1105 4.99 43.98 1.28
CA ILE A 1105 5.88 42.86 1.00
C ILE A 1105 6.17 42.16 2.33
N THR A 1106 6.07 40.85 2.36
CA THR A 1106 6.57 40.00 3.44
C THR A 1106 7.63 39.11 2.80
N VAL A 1107 8.78 38.95 3.47
CA VAL A 1107 9.84 38.03 3.04
C VAL A 1107 10.12 37.09 4.20
N THR A 1108 10.09 35.79 3.94
CA THR A 1108 10.42 34.74 4.91
C THR A 1108 11.69 34.04 4.43
N SER A 1109 12.69 33.88 5.30
CA SER A 1109 13.91 33.14 4.95
C SER A 1109 13.63 31.66 4.68
N PRO A 1110 14.47 30.96 3.89
CA PRO A 1110 14.31 29.53 3.59
C PRO A 1110 14.19 28.63 4.84
N ASP A 1111 14.91 28.96 5.92
CA ASP A 1111 14.84 28.26 7.20
C ASP A 1111 13.60 28.60 8.06
N GLY A 1112 12.74 29.49 7.59
CA GLY A 1112 11.56 30.01 8.31
C GLY A 1112 11.87 30.90 9.53
N SER A 1113 13.13 31.11 9.89
CA SER A 1113 13.51 31.74 11.18
C SER A 1113 13.41 33.27 11.19
N VAL A 1114 13.47 33.92 10.02
CA VAL A 1114 13.40 35.37 9.86
C VAL A 1114 12.25 35.76 8.93
N THR A 1115 11.32 36.58 9.42
CA THR A 1115 10.30 37.24 8.58
C THR A 1115 10.50 38.76 8.58
N LEU A 1116 10.86 39.32 7.42
CA LEU A 1116 10.90 40.78 7.22
C LEU A 1116 9.61 41.29 6.56
N VAL A 1117 9.27 42.55 6.85
CA VAL A 1117 8.15 43.25 6.23
C VAL A 1117 8.65 44.57 5.65
N ARG A 1118 8.20 44.89 4.44
CA ARG A 1118 8.45 46.15 3.72
C ARG A 1118 7.14 46.71 3.15
N SER A 1119 7.11 47.99 2.79
CA SER A 1119 5.90 48.62 2.27
C SER A 1119 6.15 49.69 1.19
N VAL A 1120 5.34 49.67 0.13
CA VAL A 1120 5.33 50.69 -0.93
C VAL A 1120 4.00 51.44 -0.85
N ARG A 1121 4.04 52.72 -0.48
CA ARG A 1121 2.84 53.57 -0.42
C ARG A 1121 2.63 54.33 -1.72
N PHE A 1122 1.48 54.16 -2.34
CA PHE A 1122 1.08 54.92 -3.52
C PHE A 1122 0.38 56.23 -3.14
N VAL A 1123 0.90 57.35 -3.64
CA VAL A 1123 0.33 58.69 -3.49
C VAL A 1123 -0.05 59.21 -4.87
N ARG A 1124 -1.36 59.34 -5.13
CA ARG A 1124 -1.85 59.93 -6.38
C ARG A 1124 -1.57 61.45 -6.40
N LEU A 1125 -1.04 61.94 -7.50
CA LEU A 1125 -0.85 63.37 -7.76
C LEU A 1125 -2.21 64.04 -8.05
N PRO A 1126 -2.36 65.35 -7.75
CA PRO A 1126 -3.50 66.13 -8.21
C PRO A 1126 -3.55 66.21 -9.75
N ALA A 1127 -4.74 66.29 -10.33
CA ALA A 1127 -4.90 66.53 -11.77
C ALA A 1127 -4.54 67.99 -12.10
N SER A 1128 -3.47 68.18 -12.89
CA SER A 1128 -2.93 69.50 -13.24
C SER A 1128 -3.79 70.24 -14.28
N GLY A 1129 -4.57 71.23 -13.84
CA GLY A 1129 -5.34 72.11 -14.72
C GLY A 1129 -4.50 73.25 -15.34
N THR A 1130 -4.16 73.10 -16.62
CA THR A 1130 -3.87 74.14 -17.65
C THR A 1130 -2.78 75.22 -17.38
N MET A 1131 -2.24 75.77 -18.47
CA MET A 1131 -1.07 76.67 -18.44
C MET A 1131 -1.36 78.08 -17.87
N GLY A 1132 -0.41 78.59 -17.08
CA GLY A 1132 -0.19 80.02 -16.87
C GLY A 1132 1.30 80.36 -17.09
N ARG A 1133 1.62 81.30 -17.98
CA ARG A 1133 3.02 81.67 -18.30
C ARG A 1133 3.72 82.31 -17.10
N LEU A 1134 4.98 81.94 -16.86
CA LEU A 1134 6.04 82.90 -16.50
C LEU A 1134 7.43 82.30 -16.78
N GLN A 1135 8.39 83.17 -17.12
CA GLN A 1135 9.78 82.85 -17.42
C GLN A 1135 10.69 83.89 -16.70
N PRO A 1136 12.02 83.75 -16.68
CA PRO A 1136 12.77 83.21 -15.55
C PRO A 1136 13.63 84.27 -14.82
N LEU A 1137 14.28 83.93 -13.68
CA LEU A 1137 15.59 84.52 -13.34
C LEU A 1137 16.43 83.74 -12.27
N VAL A 1138 17.47 83.05 -12.74
CA VAL A 1138 18.90 83.15 -12.33
C VAL A 1138 19.32 83.35 -10.85
N ARG A 1139 19.87 82.26 -10.27
CA ARG A 1139 21.10 82.12 -9.42
C ARG A 1139 21.24 82.68 -7.98
N ALA A 1140 22.09 81.92 -7.25
CA ALA A 1140 23.05 82.28 -6.18
C ALA A 1140 22.63 82.16 -4.69
N GLY A 1141 23.55 81.60 -3.88
CA GLY A 1141 23.53 81.58 -2.41
C GLY A 1141 24.56 82.57 -1.82
N PRO A 1142 25.17 82.35 -0.62
CA PRO A 1142 25.30 81.09 0.14
C PRO A 1142 24.99 81.18 1.67
N ARG A 1143 25.42 80.14 2.40
CA ARG A 1143 25.47 79.90 3.88
C ARG A 1143 26.09 81.09 4.69
N PRO A 1144 25.84 81.28 6.03
CA PRO A 1144 26.11 80.26 7.07
C PRO A 1144 25.30 80.25 8.42
N HIS A 1145 25.71 79.28 9.26
CA HIS A 1145 25.48 78.96 10.70
C HIS A 1145 25.56 80.14 11.73
N PRO A 1146 25.21 80.00 13.06
CA PRO A 1146 25.36 78.78 13.91
C PRO A 1146 24.39 78.48 15.11
N ARG A 1147 24.56 77.25 15.66
CA ARG A 1147 24.58 76.72 17.06
C ARG A 1147 24.17 77.67 18.25
N ARG A 1148 23.69 77.23 19.45
CA ARG A 1148 24.18 76.11 20.34
C ARG A 1148 23.36 75.90 21.68
N ARG A 1149 23.28 74.64 22.17
CA ARG A 1149 23.19 74.11 23.60
C ARG A 1149 22.03 74.46 24.61
N ARG A 1150 21.32 73.41 25.10
CA ARG A 1150 21.30 72.74 26.48
C ARG A 1150 21.42 73.58 27.79
N PRO A 1151 21.04 73.10 29.02
CA PRO A 1151 20.45 71.79 29.48
C PRO A 1151 19.34 71.85 30.60
N GLY A 1152 18.96 70.68 31.17
CA GLY A 1152 18.22 70.50 32.46
C GLY A 1152 16.85 69.80 32.32
N ARG A 1153 16.45 68.64 32.89
CA ARG A 1153 16.85 67.65 33.94
C ARG A 1153 15.90 67.67 35.17
N HIS A 1154 15.55 66.46 35.67
CA HIS A 1154 14.55 66.11 36.71
C HIS A 1154 13.08 66.22 36.25
N GLY A 1155 12.16 65.33 36.66
CA GLY A 1155 12.28 64.07 37.39
C GLY A 1155 10.91 63.52 37.87
N GLY A 1156 10.77 62.20 38.10
CA GLY A 1156 9.58 61.63 38.76
C GLY A 1156 8.78 60.56 37.96
N ARG A 1157 9.15 59.29 38.16
CA ARG A 1157 8.28 58.08 38.06
C ARG A 1157 7.72 57.79 39.49
N PRO A 1158 6.82 56.81 39.78
CA PRO A 1158 6.61 55.55 39.05
C PRO A 1158 5.20 54.84 39.07
N HIS A 1159 5.11 53.74 38.30
CA HIS A 1159 4.31 52.50 38.51
C HIS A 1159 2.75 52.54 38.55
N ARG A 1160 2.01 51.48 38.19
CA ARG A 1160 2.31 50.16 37.55
C ARG A 1160 1.03 49.62 36.85
N LEU A 1161 1.20 48.87 35.73
CA LEU A 1161 0.41 47.69 35.22
C LEU A 1161 -1.14 47.70 35.21
N ALA A 1162 -1.88 47.13 34.22
CA ALA A 1162 -1.54 46.38 32.99
C ALA A 1162 -2.64 46.51 31.87
N ARG A 1163 -2.55 45.68 30.82
CA ARG A 1163 -3.43 45.59 29.61
C ARG A 1163 -4.72 44.76 29.90
N GLY A 1164 -5.79 44.76 29.09
CA GLY A 1164 -6.20 45.58 27.93
C GLY A 1164 -6.98 44.83 26.80
N ARG A 1165 -7.74 45.55 25.94
CA ARG A 1165 -8.47 45.12 24.69
C ARG A 1165 -9.74 44.24 24.92
N ARG A 1166 -10.77 44.13 24.03
CA ARG A 1166 -11.39 44.89 22.89
C ARG A 1166 -12.81 44.29 22.70
N ARG A 1167 -13.97 45.00 22.76
CA ARG A 1167 -14.71 45.78 21.72
C ARG A 1167 -14.85 45.07 20.34
N HIS A 1168 -16.05 44.63 19.88
CA HIS A 1168 -17.28 45.35 19.39
C HIS A 1168 -17.28 45.60 17.85
N SER A 1169 -18.38 45.62 17.06
CA SER A 1169 -19.80 45.22 17.25
C SER A 1169 -20.66 45.28 15.94
N VAL A 1170 -21.61 44.34 15.78
CA VAL A 1170 -23.06 44.47 15.43
C VAL A 1170 -23.57 45.16 14.11
N VAL A 1171 -24.30 44.39 13.27
CA VAL A 1171 -25.71 44.48 12.66
C VAL A 1171 -26.46 45.87 12.68
N PRO A 1172 -27.54 46.23 11.90
CA PRO A 1172 -28.60 45.38 11.30
C PRO A 1172 -29.42 45.82 10.02
N ASP A 1173 -30.39 44.94 9.65
CA ASP A 1173 -31.83 45.21 9.32
C ASP A 1173 -32.45 44.96 7.91
N ARG A 1174 -33.80 44.99 7.86
CA ARG A 1174 -34.68 44.18 6.96
C ARG A 1174 -35.53 44.93 5.89
N GLY A 1175 -35.56 44.37 4.67
CA GLY A 1175 -36.76 43.87 3.92
C GLY A 1175 -37.87 44.79 3.37
N HIS A 1176 -38.51 44.38 2.26
CA HIS A 1176 -39.96 44.49 1.94
C HIS A 1176 -40.36 43.78 0.61
N CYS A 1177 -41.67 43.57 0.39
CA CYS A 1177 -42.35 43.01 -0.81
C CYS A 1177 -43.20 44.15 -1.49
N PRO A 1178 -44.15 43.99 -2.47
CA PRO A 1178 -44.62 42.83 -3.26
C PRO A 1178 -44.95 43.10 -4.78
N GLN A 1179 -45.46 42.09 -5.54
CA GLN A 1179 -46.75 42.09 -6.31
C GLN A 1179 -46.84 41.08 -7.50
N CYS A 1180 -48.07 40.54 -7.71
CA CYS A 1180 -48.75 40.05 -8.93
C CYS A 1180 -48.02 39.19 -10.01
N GLY A 1181 -48.57 38.10 -10.58
CA GLY A 1181 -49.79 37.33 -10.27
C GLY A 1181 -50.68 36.99 -11.50
N LEU A 1182 -51.06 35.71 -11.71
CA LEU A 1182 -52.12 35.28 -12.63
C LEU A 1182 -52.56 33.80 -12.38
N ARG A 1183 -53.83 33.47 -12.72
CA ARG A 1183 -54.38 32.11 -12.86
C ARG A 1183 -54.94 31.97 -14.28
N VAL A 1184 -54.91 30.77 -14.88
CA VAL A 1184 -55.96 30.19 -15.77
C VAL A 1184 -55.77 28.66 -15.83
N THR A 1185 -56.82 27.92 -16.22
CA THR A 1185 -56.97 26.45 -16.15
C THR A 1185 -56.90 25.72 -17.51
N GLY A 1186 -56.49 24.44 -17.51
CA GLY A 1186 -56.82 23.39 -18.49
C GLY A 1186 -56.37 22.03 -17.94
N HIS A 1187 -57.19 20.97 -17.78
CA HIS A 1187 -57.83 20.13 -18.82
C HIS A 1187 -56.80 19.67 -19.88
N HIS A 1188 -56.43 18.38 -19.97
CA HIS A 1188 -57.34 17.22 -20.11
C HIS A 1188 -56.79 15.87 -19.57
N ARG A 1189 -57.72 14.98 -19.14
CA ARG A 1189 -57.70 13.54 -19.51
C ARG A 1189 -58.60 13.35 -20.74
N PRO A 1190 -58.33 12.37 -21.62
CA PRO A 1190 -58.93 11.03 -21.51
C PRO A 1190 -57.87 9.90 -21.63
N ALA A 1191 -58.02 8.64 -21.20
CA ALA A 1191 -59.17 7.80 -20.79
C ALA A 1191 -60.00 7.15 -21.92
N GLN A 1192 -59.63 5.94 -22.37
CA GLN A 1192 -60.58 4.85 -22.69
C GLN A 1192 -59.91 3.47 -22.91
N ALA A 1193 -60.48 2.44 -22.29
CA ALA A 1193 -60.48 1.03 -22.74
C ALA A 1193 -61.84 0.79 -23.48
N PRO A 1194 -62.31 -0.42 -23.91
CA PRO A 1194 -62.13 -1.76 -23.31
C PRO A 1194 -62.14 -2.99 -24.28
N LEU A 1195 -62.16 -4.22 -23.72
CA LEU A 1195 -62.98 -5.43 -24.05
C LEU A 1195 -62.20 -6.73 -23.66
N VAL A 1196 -62.58 -7.48 -22.61
CA VAL A 1196 -63.61 -8.58 -22.54
C VAL A 1196 -63.07 -9.93 -23.08
N SER A 1197 -63.19 -11.11 -22.40
CA SER A 1197 -64.22 -11.62 -21.46
C SER A 1197 -63.65 -12.59 -20.37
N ARG A 1198 -64.14 -12.62 -19.11
CA ARG A 1198 -65.15 -13.54 -18.48
C ARG A 1198 -64.79 -15.06 -18.51
N ARG A 1199 -65.01 -15.90 -17.47
CA ARG A 1199 -65.78 -15.91 -16.17
C ARG A 1199 -64.88 -16.54 -15.07
N GLY A 1200 -65.08 -16.50 -13.73
CA GLY A 1200 -66.26 -16.54 -12.82
C GLY A 1200 -66.34 -17.93 -12.14
N TRP A 1201 -66.60 -18.15 -10.84
CA TRP A 1201 -67.24 -17.39 -9.73
C TRP A 1201 -66.56 -17.73 -8.36
N GLY A 1202 -66.85 -16.94 -7.29
CA GLY A 1202 -66.58 -17.29 -5.87
C GLY A 1202 -67.76 -18.02 -5.19
N PRO A 1203 -68.02 -17.91 -3.86
CA PRO A 1203 -67.43 -17.03 -2.82
C PRO A 1203 -66.85 -17.88 -1.63
N SER A 1204 -66.78 -17.55 -0.32
CA SER A 1204 -67.21 -16.42 0.54
C SER A 1204 -66.50 -16.42 1.92
N SER A 1205 -66.15 -15.25 2.46
CA SER A 1205 -65.93 -14.99 3.92
C SER A 1205 -67.30 -14.83 4.66
N PRO A 1206 -67.42 -14.79 6.01
CA PRO A 1206 -66.88 -13.69 6.85
C PRO A 1206 -66.60 -13.98 8.36
N ARG A 1207 -66.26 -12.90 9.09
CA ARG A 1207 -66.14 -12.73 10.58
C ARG A 1207 -64.78 -13.14 11.18
N GLY A 1208 -64.12 -12.35 12.04
CA GLY A 1208 -64.27 -10.91 12.32
C GLY A 1208 -64.19 -10.53 13.80
N GLY A 1209 -63.34 -9.54 14.12
CA GLY A 1209 -63.29 -8.90 15.45
C GLY A 1209 -61.88 -8.52 15.90
N GLY A 1210 -61.59 -7.22 15.94
CA GLY A 1210 -60.70 -6.66 16.98
C GLY A 1210 -61.55 -6.17 18.18
N PRO A 1211 -61.01 -5.37 19.13
CA PRO A 1211 -59.69 -4.71 19.09
C PRO A 1211 -58.91 -4.66 20.43
N LYS A 1212 -57.77 -3.94 20.41
CA LYS A 1212 -57.03 -3.28 21.50
C LYS A 1212 -55.80 -3.99 22.12
N ARG A 1213 -54.72 -3.20 22.23
CA ARG A 1213 -53.61 -3.33 23.21
C ARG A 1213 -54.15 -3.18 24.65
N PRO A 1214 -53.38 -3.58 25.67
CA PRO A 1214 -52.48 -2.59 26.29
C PRO A 1214 -51.02 -3.07 26.40
N CYS A 1215 -50.13 -2.16 26.79
CA CYS A 1215 -48.72 -2.48 27.06
C CYS A 1215 -48.58 -3.23 28.40
N GLY A 1216 -47.54 -4.06 28.51
CA GLY A 1216 -47.10 -4.68 29.76
C GLY A 1216 -45.64 -5.06 29.67
N THR A 1217 -44.79 -4.45 30.50
CA THR A 1217 -43.35 -4.71 30.55
C THR A 1217 -43.05 -6.08 31.15
N ARG A 1218 -42.28 -6.89 30.43
CA ARG A 1218 -40.88 -7.12 30.80
C ARG A 1218 -40.02 -7.14 29.55
#